data_AF-A0A452QMR2-F1
#
_entry.id   AF-A0A452QMR2-F1
#
_cell.length_a   1.000
_cell.length_b   1.000
_cell.length_c   1.000
_cell.angle_alpha   90.00
_cell.angle_beta   90.00
_cell.angle_gamma   90.00
#
_symmetry.space_group_name_H-M   'P 1'
#
loop_
_entity.id
_entity.type
_entity.pdbx_description
1 polymer ?
#
loop_
_entity_poly.entity_id
_entity_poly.type
_entity_poly.pdbx_seq_one_letter_code
_entity_poly.pdbx_strand_id
1 'polypeptide(L)'
;QLSLDPLGPEWDCPLGSKDLEEEEGPWGGGSGLPPPGSFPGSWRQDVGLDCKGSLEGVEARAWTVYYYSLLQSCLQHAGLPETQDRSQVPRTGCPGAEVTLCILGSPSTFLSVLLEGGVQSPGNMLLCLSPAWLTKVPAPGQPGEAVLLVSKAVSFHPGGLTFLEDFVPPRRATYFLAGLGLGPGQGREAAELARDLTCPTGASAELARLLEDRLLTRRLLAQQGGVAVPATLAFTYKPPALLRGGDASPGVRMVELSGKEGQETLVKEEVGAFLHSGALGDALQVAVKLSGWRWRGRQALRVCPRAELGTVVDTVLALLEKLEEEESVLVEAVCPPARLPFPGSPPPGPELAVRICAVVCRTQGDRPLLSKVVCSVGRQDRPLRHRSSLPQTLEVALARCGLGETGQVAVVRQRVKTAAEAALAAVLALEAGLSAEQRGGRRAARDYGLKLHLVESDPNHFASQLVQTFIHFDVTEHRRDEENARLLAELVRARGLQLDGCFSYWDDCLVLTALLCQELGLPCSPPAAMRLAKQKSCTQLHLLRCQGPPWPAPSLHAVPCCPLESEADVEKAVHQVPLPGVMKLEFGAGAVGVRLVEDAPQCHEHFSRVARDLQGEADHPGIGLGWGNAMLLMEFVEGTEHDVDLVLFGGRLLAAFVSDNGPTRLPGFTETAACMPTGLAPEQEAQLVQAAFRCCLGCGLLDGVFNVELKLTGAGPKLIEINPRMGGFYLRDWILELYGVDLLLAAAMVACGLRPALPTHPRARGHLVGVMCLMSQHLQVLNSTSSRETLQALHDQGLLRFNLLEEILEQGEYEEPYCSVACAGSSPAEARLRLLGLCQGLGIDGPHYPVAHFLSHFK
;
A
#
# COMPACT_ATOMS: atom_id res chain seq x y z
N GLN A 1 -19.89 -40.16 3.66
CA GLN A 1 -21.31 -39.87 3.87
C GLN A 1 -21.47 -39.36 5.30
N LEU A 2 -21.90 -38.11 5.47
CA LEU A 2 -22.36 -37.58 6.75
C LEU A 2 -23.74 -36.99 6.48
N SER A 3 -24.76 -37.53 7.16
CA SER A 3 -26.15 -37.15 6.94
C SER A 3 -26.40 -35.74 7.44
N LEU A 4 -27.05 -34.93 6.63
CA LEU A 4 -27.73 -33.72 7.07
C LEU A 4 -29.23 -34.01 7.09
N ASP A 5 -29.90 -33.51 8.13
CA ASP A 5 -31.31 -33.68 8.49
C ASP A 5 -31.71 -35.05 9.09
N PRO A 6 -32.77 -35.12 9.94
CA PRO A 6 -33.67 -34.03 10.35
C PRO A 6 -33.81 -33.80 11.88
N LEU A 7 -34.14 -32.56 12.25
CA LEU A 7 -35.00 -32.23 13.40
C LEU A 7 -35.93 -31.07 12.99
N GLY A 8 -37.24 -31.34 12.96
CA GLY A 8 -38.32 -30.34 12.87
C GLY A 8 -39.30 -30.55 14.03
N PRO A 9 -40.52 -29.99 14.00
CA PRO A 9 -41.11 -29.08 13.01
C PRO A 9 -41.15 -27.62 13.59
N GLU A 10 -41.90 -26.61 13.15
CA GLU A 10 -42.97 -26.46 12.14
C GLU A 10 -42.77 -25.18 11.30
N TRP A 11 -43.19 -25.22 10.02
CA TRP A 11 -43.99 -24.17 9.36
C TRP A 11 -44.28 -24.60 7.91
N ASP A 12 -45.20 -25.56 7.78
CA ASP A 12 -46.02 -25.62 6.58
C ASP A 12 -47.09 -24.53 6.70
N CYS A 13 -47.07 -23.56 5.78
CA CYS A 13 -48.29 -22.88 5.38
C CYS A 13 -48.18 -22.41 3.91
N PRO A 14 -49.18 -22.66 3.06
CA PRO A 14 -49.13 -22.23 1.67
C PRO A 14 -49.17 -20.70 1.55
N LEU A 15 -48.61 -20.16 0.46
CA LEU A 15 -48.87 -18.78 0.03
C LEU A 15 -50.34 -18.67 -0.44
N GLY A 16 -51.25 -18.52 0.53
CA GLY A 16 -52.68 -18.69 0.28
C GLY A 16 -53.62 -18.46 1.47
N SER A 17 -53.24 -17.66 2.48
CA SER A 17 -54.19 -17.14 3.47
C SER A 17 -53.86 -15.71 3.89
N LYS A 18 -54.92 -14.98 4.25
CA LYS A 18 -54.83 -13.75 5.05
C LYS A 18 -54.35 -14.10 6.48
N ASP A 19 -54.24 -13.07 7.32
CA ASP A 19 -53.96 -13.15 8.75
C ASP A 19 -52.47 -13.24 9.12
N LEU A 20 -51.74 -12.19 8.74
CA LEU A 20 -50.60 -11.64 9.49
C LEU A 20 -50.74 -10.11 9.54
N GLU A 21 -51.79 -9.65 10.23
CA GLU A 21 -51.88 -8.29 10.76
C GLU A 21 -51.44 -8.31 12.24
N GLU A 22 -50.74 -7.26 12.67
CA GLU A 22 -50.14 -7.06 14.00
C GLU A 22 -48.94 -7.99 14.29
N GLU A 23 -47.74 -7.50 14.67
CA GLU A 23 -47.41 -6.24 15.36
C GLU A 23 -46.78 -5.14 14.47
N GLU A 24 -47.17 -3.89 14.78
CA GLU A 24 -46.70 -2.58 14.28
C GLU A 24 -46.81 -2.28 12.76
N GLY A 25 -47.73 -1.37 12.44
CA GLY A 25 -48.14 -1.04 11.06
C GLY A 25 -47.11 -0.29 10.19
N PRO A 26 -47.40 -0.13 8.88
CA PRO A 26 -46.34 -0.07 7.85
C PRO A 26 -45.37 1.13 7.87
N TRP A 27 -45.65 2.17 8.66
CA TRP A 27 -44.85 3.41 8.74
C TRP A 27 -44.79 4.01 10.16
N GLY A 28 -44.83 3.16 11.19
CA GLY A 28 -44.55 3.54 12.58
C GLY A 28 -43.06 3.44 12.94
N GLY A 29 -42.60 4.23 13.91
CA GLY A 29 -41.21 4.19 14.38
C GLY A 29 -40.95 3.03 15.33
N GLY A 30 -40.37 1.93 14.83
CA GLY A 30 -39.99 0.78 15.66
C GLY A 30 -38.98 1.13 16.76
N SER A 31 -39.07 0.42 17.89
CA SER A 31 -38.28 0.67 19.10
C SER A 31 -36.76 0.73 18.85
N GLY A 32 -36.04 1.52 19.66
CA GLY A 32 -34.59 1.71 19.55
C GLY A 32 -33.73 0.48 19.87
N LEU A 33 -34.35 -0.65 20.24
CA LEU A 33 -33.64 -1.86 20.66
C LEU A 33 -33.13 -2.69 19.45
N PRO A 34 -32.00 -3.40 19.60
CA PRO A 34 -31.52 -4.32 18.57
C PRO A 34 -32.49 -5.48 18.37
N PRO A 35 -32.60 -6.05 17.15
CA PRO A 35 -33.50 -7.16 16.87
C PRO A 35 -33.13 -8.41 17.71
N PRO A 36 -34.12 -9.18 18.20
CA PRO A 36 -33.86 -10.38 18.99
C PRO A 36 -33.11 -11.43 18.16
N GLY A 37 -31.80 -11.54 18.41
CA GLY A 37 -30.89 -12.40 17.66
C GLY A 37 -30.54 -13.68 18.41
N SER A 38 -31.00 -14.81 17.92
CA SER A 38 -30.54 -16.14 18.34
C SER A 38 -29.15 -16.45 17.77
N PHE A 39 -28.10 -15.83 18.32
CA PHE A 39 -26.72 -16.18 18.00
C PHE A 39 -26.38 -17.54 18.64
N PRO A 40 -25.96 -18.56 17.88
CA PRO A 40 -25.68 -19.88 18.44
C PRO A 40 -24.31 -19.94 19.12
N GLY A 41 -24.30 -19.96 20.45
CA GLY A 41 -23.10 -20.25 21.25
C GLY A 41 -23.27 -19.92 22.73
N SER A 42 -22.48 -20.57 23.56
CA SER A 42 -22.47 -20.40 25.02
C SER A 42 -21.20 -19.69 25.50
N TRP A 43 -20.99 -18.44 25.06
CA TRP A 43 -19.97 -17.58 25.65
C TRP A 43 -20.45 -17.08 27.03
N ARG A 44 -19.50 -16.64 27.88
CA ARG A 44 -19.81 -16.08 29.20
C ARG A 44 -20.65 -14.81 29.06
N GLN A 45 -21.77 -14.73 29.76
CA GLN A 45 -22.57 -13.49 29.86
C GLN A 45 -21.98 -12.50 30.88
N ASP A 46 -21.10 -12.95 31.77
CA ASP A 46 -20.44 -12.15 32.82
C ASP A 46 -19.25 -11.31 32.31
N VAL A 47 -19.39 -10.63 31.16
CA VAL A 47 -18.33 -9.78 30.57
C VAL A 47 -18.58 -8.31 30.88
N GLY A 48 -17.55 -7.61 31.35
CA GLY A 48 -17.62 -6.21 31.77
C GLY A 48 -17.71 -5.21 30.61
N LEU A 49 -18.85 -5.10 29.94
CA LEU A 49 -19.03 -4.21 28.79
C LEU A 49 -19.25 -2.72 29.15
N ASP A 50 -19.70 -2.42 30.37
CA ASP A 50 -20.01 -1.05 30.81
C ASP A 50 -18.74 -0.18 31.02
N CYS A 51 -18.85 1.14 30.91
CA CYS A 51 -17.74 2.06 31.22
C CYS A 51 -17.54 2.24 32.73
N LYS A 52 -16.29 2.12 33.21
CA LYS A 52 -15.94 2.41 34.61
C LYS A 52 -16.17 3.90 34.91
N GLY A 53 -17.23 4.20 35.68
CA GLY A 53 -17.60 5.56 36.11
C GLY A 53 -18.68 6.25 35.28
N SER A 54 -19.31 5.56 34.31
CA SER A 54 -20.41 6.12 33.50
C SER A 54 -21.58 5.13 33.40
N LEU A 55 -22.80 5.61 33.57
CA LEU A 55 -24.02 4.83 33.33
C LEU A 55 -24.42 4.95 31.86
N GLU A 56 -24.11 3.94 31.05
CA GLU A 56 -24.70 3.82 29.71
C GLU A 56 -26.23 3.68 29.81
N GLY A 57 -26.96 4.33 28.89
CA GLY A 57 -28.40 4.14 28.76
C GLY A 57 -28.76 2.70 28.38
N VAL A 58 -29.93 2.23 28.82
CA VAL A 58 -30.38 0.83 28.62
C VAL A 58 -30.33 0.40 27.14
N GLU A 59 -30.69 1.30 26.23
CA GLU A 59 -30.64 1.09 24.78
C GLU A 59 -29.19 0.95 24.26
N ALA A 60 -28.29 1.86 24.66
CA ALA A 60 -26.88 1.79 24.29
C ALA A 60 -26.24 0.47 24.74
N ARG A 61 -26.48 0.08 26.00
CA ARG A 61 -25.99 -1.18 26.57
C ARG A 61 -26.49 -2.40 25.77
N ALA A 62 -27.75 -2.40 25.34
CA ALA A 62 -28.31 -3.47 24.52
C ALA A 62 -27.57 -3.59 23.16
N TRP A 63 -27.25 -2.46 22.52
CA TRP A 63 -26.44 -2.44 21.30
C TRP A 63 -24.99 -2.90 21.52
N THR A 64 -24.35 -2.50 22.63
CA THR A 64 -23.00 -2.96 23.00
C THR A 64 -22.95 -4.48 23.17
N VAL A 65 -23.93 -5.06 23.88
CA VAL A 65 -24.09 -6.52 24.05
C VAL A 65 -24.34 -7.22 22.70
N TYR A 66 -25.21 -6.65 21.85
CA TYR A 66 -25.49 -7.17 20.52
C TYR A 66 -24.22 -7.19 19.64
N TYR A 67 -23.43 -6.12 19.63
CA TYR A 67 -22.20 -6.07 18.84
C TYR A 67 -21.10 -6.98 19.40
N TYR A 68 -20.98 -7.14 20.72
CA TYR A 68 -20.07 -8.12 21.30
C TYR A 68 -20.45 -9.56 20.90
N SER A 69 -21.74 -9.89 20.95
CA SER A 69 -22.26 -11.21 20.53
C SER A 69 -22.04 -11.46 19.03
N LEU A 70 -22.24 -10.44 18.20
CA LEU A 70 -21.94 -10.49 16.77
C LEU A 70 -20.44 -10.70 16.51
N LEU A 71 -19.55 -10.11 17.30
CA LEU A 71 -18.10 -10.36 17.21
C LEU A 71 -17.76 -11.82 17.56
N GLN A 72 -18.27 -12.37 18.66
CA GLN A 72 -17.99 -13.76 19.05
C GLN A 72 -18.47 -14.73 17.97
N SER A 73 -19.68 -14.51 17.44
CA SER A 73 -20.22 -15.24 16.30
C SER A 73 -19.28 -15.14 15.08
N CYS A 74 -18.82 -13.94 14.71
CA CYS A 74 -17.88 -13.73 13.62
C CYS A 74 -16.54 -14.46 13.78
N LEU A 75 -15.94 -14.46 14.99
CA LEU A 75 -14.69 -15.15 15.29
C LEU A 75 -14.86 -16.68 15.20
N GLN A 76 -15.88 -17.21 15.86
CA GLN A 76 -16.20 -18.64 15.84
C GLN A 76 -16.46 -19.16 14.41
N HIS A 77 -17.21 -18.41 13.59
CA HIS A 77 -17.47 -18.76 12.20
C HIS A 77 -16.22 -18.69 11.31
N ALA A 78 -15.19 -17.94 11.71
CA ALA A 78 -13.89 -17.89 11.05
C ALA A 78 -12.90 -18.96 11.55
N GLY A 79 -13.30 -19.81 12.51
CA GLY A 79 -12.40 -20.79 13.14
C GLY A 79 -11.38 -20.16 14.10
N LEU A 80 -11.65 -18.95 14.59
CA LEU A 80 -10.79 -18.17 15.48
C LEU A 80 -11.24 -18.31 16.94
N PRO A 81 -10.34 -18.13 17.92
CA PRO A 81 -10.69 -18.17 19.34
C PRO A 81 -11.64 -17.02 19.73
N GLU A 82 -12.44 -17.25 20.78
CA GLU A 82 -13.27 -16.21 21.40
C GLU A 82 -12.42 -15.07 22.00
N THR A 83 -13.02 -13.88 22.09
CA THR A 83 -12.40 -12.71 22.71
C THR A 83 -12.16 -12.95 24.20
N GLN A 84 -10.91 -12.78 24.63
CA GLN A 84 -10.53 -12.90 26.05
C GLN A 84 -10.76 -11.57 26.77
N ASP A 85 -11.47 -11.60 27.90
CA ASP A 85 -11.65 -10.40 28.74
C ASP A 85 -10.38 -10.12 29.56
N ARG A 86 -9.82 -8.92 29.40
CA ARG A 86 -8.68 -8.38 30.16
C ARG A 86 -9.02 -7.06 30.88
N SER A 87 -10.28 -6.60 30.83
CA SER A 87 -10.73 -5.34 31.44
C SER A 87 -10.52 -5.25 32.96
N GLN A 88 -10.35 -6.39 33.63
CA GLN A 88 -10.02 -6.47 35.05
C GLN A 88 -8.60 -6.00 35.38
N VAL A 89 -7.67 -5.99 34.41
CA VAL A 89 -6.30 -5.49 34.56
C VAL A 89 -6.09 -4.37 33.54
N PRO A 90 -6.37 -3.09 33.90
CA PRO A 90 -6.24 -1.97 32.98
C PRO A 90 -4.84 -1.87 32.38
N ARG A 91 -4.76 -1.54 31.10
CA ARG A 91 -3.51 -1.34 30.37
C ARG A 91 -2.91 0.00 30.79
N THR A 92 -1.95 -0.08 31.71
CA THR A 92 -1.15 1.05 32.18
C THR A 92 0.14 1.16 31.38
N GLY A 93 0.44 2.36 30.90
CA GLY A 93 1.67 2.64 30.15
C GLY A 93 1.60 2.17 28.69
N CYS A 94 1.17 3.07 27.81
CA CYS A 94 1.36 2.93 26.35
C CYS A 94 2.33 4.01 25.82
N PRO A 95 3.57 4.14 26.32
CA PRO A 95 4.57 4.98 25.67
C PRO A 95 4.90 4.39 24.28
N GLY A 96 4.86 5.21 23.24
CA GLY A 96 5.30 4.80 21.90
C GLY A 96 4.28 4.06 21.02
N ALA A 97 2.97 4.09 21.35
CA ALA A 97 1.95 3.68 20.38
C ALA A 97 1.67 4.81 19.37
N GLU A 98 2.63 5.08 18.48
CA GLU A 98 2.56 6.09 17.40
C GLU A 98 1.33 5.93 16.51
N VAL A 99 0.84 4.68 16.39
CA VAL A 99 -0.38 4.35 15.66
C VAL A 99 -1.42 3.73 16.59
N THR A 100 -2.64 4.26 16.54
CA THR A 100 -3.83 3.72 17.19
C THR A 100 -5.01 3.89 16.23
N LEU A 101 -5.40 2.80 15.57
CA LEU A 101 -6.53 2.78 14.64
C LEU A 101 -7.79 2.41 15.40
N CYS A 102 -8.70 3.36 15.57
CA CYS A 102 -9.96 3.15 16.28
C CYS A 102 -11.11 3.02 15.27
N ILE A 103 -11.77 1.86 15.25
CA ILE A 103 -12.97 1.58 14.46
C ILE A 103 -14.19 1.58 15.38
N LEU A 104 -15.16 2.45 15.13
CA LEU A 104 -16.48 2.43 15.78
C LEU A 104 -17.49 1.89 14.75
N GLY A 105 -17.96 0.65 14.90
CA GLY A 105 -18.94 0.09 13.96
C GLY A 105 -19.16 -1.42 14.06
N SER A 106 -19.96 -1.97 13.14
CA SER A 106 -20.34 -3.40 13.18
C SER A 106 -19.12 -4.32 12.97
N PRO A 107 -18.83 -5.25 13.91
CA PRO A 107 -17.72 -6.20 13.77
C PRO A 107 -17.76 -6.96 12.45
N SER A 108 -18.95 -7.39 12.02
CA SER A 108 -19.16 -8.14 10.76
C SER A 108 -18.71 -7.38 9.51
N THR A 109 -18.74 -6.05 9.53
CA THR A 109 -18.37 -5.19 8.39
C THR A 109 -16.87 -5.00 8.33
N PHE A 110 -16.21 -4.85 9.49
CA PHE A 110 -14.80 -4.53 9.59
C PHE A 110 -13.90 -5.72 9.90
N LEU A 111 -14.44 -6.93 10.13
CA LEU A 111 -13.67 -8.11 10.56
C LEU A 111 -12.43 -8.37 9.71
N SER A 112 -12.52 -8.23 8.37
CA SER A 112 -11.36 -8.40 7.49
C SER A 112 -10.27 -7.35 7.72
N VAL A 113 -10.66 -6.08 7.89
CA VAL A 113 -9.75 -4.96 8.16
C VAL A 113 -9.18 -5.03 9.58
N LEU A 114 -9.98 -5.47 10.55
CA LEU A 114 -9.57 -5.66 11.94
C LEU A 114 -8.56 -6.80 12.10
N LEU A 115 -8.80 -7.94 11.44
CA LEU A 115 -7.87 -9.08 11.45
C LEU A 115 -6.55 -8.74 10.74
N GLU A 116 -6.62 -8.10 9.56
CA GLU A 116 -5.43 -7.67 8.82
C GLU A 116 -4.64 -6.60 9.58
N GLY A 117 -5.33 -5.58 10.11
CA GLY A 117 -4.73 -4.56 10.95
C GLY A 117 -4.16 -5.10 12.27
N GLY A 118 -4.74 -6.17 12.82
CA GLY A 118 -4.19 -6.90 13.96
C GLY A 118 -2.92 -7.70 13.64
N VAL A 119 -2.72 -8.11 12.38
CA VAL A 119 -1.45 -8.69 11.91
C VAL A 119 -0.39 -7.59 11.72
N GLN A 120 -0.75 -6.48 11.08
CA GLN A 120 0.17 -5.39 10.77
C GLN A 120 0.55 -4.54 11.99
N SER A 121 -0.40 -4.26 12.88
CA SER A 121 -0.22 -3.44 14.08
C SER A 121 -0.88 -4.10 15.31
N PRO A 122 -0.26 -5.17 15.86
CA PRO A 122 -0.81 -5.95 16.98
C PRO A 122 -1.15 -5.10 18.20
N GLY A 123 -2.40 -5.17 18.67
CA GLY A 123 -2.88 -4.39 19.82
C GLY A 123 -3.12 -2.90 19.54
N ASN A 124 -2.92 -2.44 18.31
CA ASN A 124 -3.13 -1.05 17.89
C ASN A 124 -4.37 -0.87 17.00
N MET A 125 -4.88 -1.97 16.45
CA MET A 125 -6.18 -2.03 15.77
C MET A 125 -7.28 -2.30 16.81
N LEU A 126 -8.12 -1.30 17.07
CA LEU A 126 -9.10 -1.27 18.14
C LEU A 126 -10.52 -1.19 17.58
N LEU A 127 -11.39 -2.11 17.99
CA LEU A 127 -12.83 -2.07 17.73
C LEU A 127 -13.57 -1.55 18.97
N CYS A 128 -14.18 -0.38 18.85
CA CYS A 128 -15.10 0.16 19.84
C CYS A 128 -16.53 -0.28 19.52
N LEU A 129 -17.20 -0.89 20.51
CA LEU A 129 -18.57 -1.40 20.36
C LEU A 129 -19.62 -0.38 20.83
N SER A 130 -19.20 0.65 21.59
CA SER A 130 -20.03 1.72 22.13
C SER A 130 -19.35 3.08 21.90
N PRO A 131 -20.10 4.13 21.50
CA PRO A 131 -19.61 5.51 21.49
C PRO A 131 -19.14 6.01 22.87
N ALA A 132 -19.74 5.51 23.97
CA ALA A 132 -19.40 5.93 25.33
C ALA A 132 -18.03 5.41 25.82
N TRP A 133 -17.37 4.53 25.05
CA TRP A 133 -15.97 4.13 25.25
C TRP A 133 -14.98 5.16 24.68
N LEU A 134 -15.48 6.20 24.01
CA LEU A 134 -14.71 7.27 23.41
C LEU A 134 -14.93 8.60 24.15
N THR A 135 -13.93 9.47 24.13
CA THR A 135 -14.03 10.83 24.69
C THR A 135 -13.33 11.82 23.78
N LYS A 136 -14.04 12.86 23.37
CA LYS A 136 -13.54 13.94 22.51
C LYS A 136 -13.11 15.12 23.40
N VAL A 137 -11.84 15.50 23.35
CA VAL A 137 -11.27 16.58 24.18
C VAL A 137 -10.62 17.66 23.28
N PRO A 138 -10.60 18.94 23.68
CA PRO A 138 -9.95 19.99 22.89
C PRO A 138 -8.46 19.71 22.63
N ALA A 139 -7.99 20.00 21.42
CA ALA A 139 -6.60 19.80 21.04
C ALA A 139 -5.70 20.94 21.58
N PRO A 140 -4.57 20.64 22.27
CA PRO A 140 -3.62 21.65 22.69
C PRO A 140 -3.04 22.40 21.49
N GLY A 141 -3.10 23.74 21.51
CA GLY A 141 -2.51 24.61 20.48
C GLY A 141 -3.26 24.66 19.13
N GLN A 142 -4.40 23.98 18.98
CA GLN A 142 -5.17 23.93 17.73
C GLN A 142 -6.63 24.35 17.96
N PRO A 143 -6.94 25.67 17.86
CA PRO A 143 -8.28 26.18 18.14
C PRO A 143 -9.35 25.58 17.22
N GLY A 144 -10.41 25.04 17.82
CA GLY A 144 -11.51 24.39 17.11
C GLY A 144 -11.30 22.90 16.81
N GLU A 145 -10.14 22.34 17.15
CA GLU A 145 -9.84 20.92 16.90
C GLU A 145 -9.94 20.07 18.18
N ALA A 146 -10.10 18.76 18.00
CA ALA A 146 -10.23 17.80 19.09
C ALA A 146 -9.35 16.56 18.94
N VAL A 147 -8.92 16.00 20.08
CA VAL A 147 -8.31 14.68 20.18
C VAL A 147 -9.40 13.68 20.60
N LEU A 148 -9.43 12.52 19.95
CA LEU A 148 -10.27 11.40 20.36
C LEU A 148 -9.47 10.46 21.25
N LEU A 149 -9.99 10.17 22.43
CA LEU A 149 -9.42 9.26 23.43
C LEU A 149 -10.29 8.00 23.52
N VAL A 150 -9.65 6.84 23.65
CA VAL A 150 -10.26 5.51 23.78
C VAL A 150 -10.03 5.00 25.19
N SER A 151 -11.10 4.80 25.96
CA SER A 151 -11.03 4.28 27.34
C SER A 151 -11.21 2.75 27.40
N LYS A 152 -11.93 2.17 26.44
CA LYS A 152 -12.19 0.74 26.31
C LYS A 152 -12.28 0.35 24.83
N ALA A 153 -11.77 -0.83 24.46
CA ALA A 153 -11.97 -1.41 23.12
C ALA A 153 -11.73 -2.92 23.10
N VAL A 154 -12.09 -3.58 22.01
CA VAL A 154 -11.53 -4.90 21.66
C VAL A 154 -10.32 -4.71 20.75
N SER A 155 -9.14 -5.12 21.19
CA SER A 155 -7.91 -5.07 20.40
C SER A 155 -7.67 -6.35 19.60
N PHE A 156 -7.07 -6.22 18.42
CA PHE A 156 -6.81 -7.32 17.47
C PHE A 156 -5.31 -7.62 17.34
N HIS A 157 -4.98 -8.90 17.18
CA HIS A 157 -3.62 -9.44 17.15
C HIS A 157 -3.45 -10.54 16.08
N PRO A 158 -2.20 -10.93 15.74
CA PRO A 158 -1.94 -12.00 14.77
C PRO A 158 -2.58 -13.32 15.17
N GLY A 159 -2.96 -14.14 14.18
CA GLY A 159 -3.67 -15.40 14.41
C GLY A 159 -5.13 -15.22 14.83
N GLY A 160 -5.68 -14.01 14.75
CA GLY A 160 -7.09 -13.73 15.10
C GLY A 160 -7.36 -13.69 16.61
N LEU A 161 -6.31 -13.55 17.42
CA LEU A 161 -6.44 -13.29 18.86
C LEU A 161 -7.09 -11.92 19.10
N THR A 162 -8.07 -11.86 19.99
CA THR A 162 -8.76 -10.62 20.37
C THR A 162 -8.88 -10.48 21.89
N PHE A 163 -8.75 -9.26 22.40
CA PHE A 163 -8.79 -8.96 23.83
C PHE A 163 -9.71 -7.77 24.12
N LEU A 164 -10.62 -7.88 25.09
CA LEU A 164 -11.36 -6.73 25.62
C LEU A 164 -10.48 -6.03 26.67
N GLU A 165 -10.13 -4.77 26.43
CA GLU A 165 -9.13 -4.02 27.22
C GLU A 165 -9.67 -2.67 27.71
N ASP A 166 -9.31 -2.31 28.94
CA ASP A 166 -9.45 -0.96 29.51
C ASP A 166 -8.10 -0.22 29.40
N PHE A 167 -8.10 1.07 29.05
CA PHE A 167 -6.89 1.90 28.92
C PHE A 167 -6.82 2.97 30.01
N VAL A 168 -5.75 2.99 30.81
CA VAL A 168 -5.53 3.97 31.89
C VAL A 168 -4.08 4.49 31.85
N PRO A 169 -3.82 5.74 31.44
CA PRO A 169 -4.78 6.72 30.93
C PRO A 169 -5.43 6.30 29.59
N PRO A 170 -6.58 6.90 29.22
CA PRO A 170 -7.21 6.68 27.92
C PRO A 170 -6.25 6.92 26.75
N ARG A 171 -6.32 6.06 25.74
CA ARG A 171 -5.37 6.02 24.63
C ARG A 171 -5.80 6.95 23.50
N ARG A 172 -4.91 7.81 23.00
CA ARG A 172 -5.19 8.69 21.86
C ARG A 172 -5.38 7.88 20.57
N ALA A 173 -6.49 8.07 19.87
CA ALA A 173 -6.65 7.59 18.49
C ALA A 173 -5.80 8.45 17.54
N THR A 174 -5.10 7.80 16.61
CA THR A 174 -4.32 8.46 15.55
C THR A 174 -4.89 8.20 14.16
N TYR A 175 -5.87 7.31 14.04
CA TYR A 175 -6.79 7.18 12.92
C TYR A 175 -8.17 6.79 13.44
N PHE A 176 -9.26 7.37 12.91
CA PHE A 176 -10.62 7.04 13.33
C PHE A 176 -11.51 6.64 12.14
N LEU A 177 -12.11 5.45 12.22
CA LEU A 177 -13.06 4.94 11.23
C LEU A 177 -14.43 4.73 11.87
N ALA A 178 -15.37 5.62 11.53
CA ALA A 178 -16.78 5.45 11.85
C ALA A 178 -17.47 4.61 10.78
N GLY A 179 -17.92 3.41 11.14
CA GLY A 179 -18.89 2.65 10.35
C GLY A 179 -20.29 3.17 10.60
N LEU A 180 -20.91 3.75 9.56
CA LEU A 180 -22.26 4.32 9.64
C LEU A 180 -23.28 3.19 9.77
N GLY A 181 -23.60 2.87 11.04
CA GLY A 181 -24.26 1.65 11.46
C GLY A 181 -25.75 1.52 11.08
N LEU A 182 -26.31 0.35 11.38
CA LEU A 182 -27.71 0.01 11.06
C LEU A 182 -28.74 0.55 12.07
N GLY A 183 -28.30 1.06 13.23
CA GLY A 183 -29.19 1.60 14.26
C GLY A 183 -29.66 3.02 13.93
N PRO A 184 -30.93 3.39 14.25
CA PRO A 184 -31.36 4.78 14.19
C PRO A 184 -30.47 5.64 15.11
N GLY A 185 -30.04 6.82 14.64
CA GLY A 185 -29.23 7.76 15.44
C GLY A 185 -27.72 7.49 15.48
N GLN A 186 -27.27 6.22 15.57
CA GLN A 186 -25.83 5.89 15.72
C GLN A 186 -24.92 6.47 14.63
N GLY A 187 -25.39 6.51 13.37
CA GLY A 187 -24.63 7.13 12.27
C GLY A 187 -24.42 8.65 12.44
N ARG A 188 -25.31 9.34 13.16
CA ARG A 188 -25.17 10.77 13.48
C ARG A 188 -24.14 10.99 14.58
N GLU A 189 -24.22 10.21 15.66
CA GLU A 189 -23.28 10.30 16.79
C GLU A 189 -21.85 9.96 16.34
N ALA A 190 -21.67 8.92 15.53
CA ALA A 190 -20.38 8.56 14.95
C ALA A 190 -19.82 9.67 14.01
N ALA A 191 -20.69 10.37 13.28
CA ALA A 191 -20.30 11.52 12.46
C ALA A 191 -19.98 12.80 13.28
N GLU A 192 -20.63 13.00 14.42
CA GLU A 192 -20.33 14.09 15.37
C GLU A 192 -19.00 13.83 16.12
N LEU A 193 -18.71 12.56 16.44
CA LEU A 193 -17.39 12.13 16.93
C LEU A 193 -16.29 12.36 15.88
N ALA A 194 -16.52 11.98 14.62
CA ALA A 194 -15.53 12.11 13.54
C ALA A 194 -15.21 13.56 13.13
N ARG A 195 -16.08 14.53 13.45
CA ARG A 195 -15.89 15.94 13.07
C ARG A 195 -14.72 16.58 13.81
N ASP A 196 -13.99 17.48 13.16
CA ASP A 196 -12.95 18.34 13.78
C ASP A 196 -11.84 17.58 14.54
N LEU A 197 -11.62 16.30 14.23
CA LEU A 197 -10.58 15.50 14.86
C LEU A 197 -9.19 15.86 14.33
N THR A 198 -8.19 15.82 15.21
CA THR A 198 -6.77 15.98 14.88
C THR A 198 -6.21 14.81 14.06
N CYS A 199 -6.79 13.61 14.17
CA CYS A 199 -6.43 12.43 13.41
C CYS A 199 -7.19 12.31 12.08
N PRO A 200 -6.61 11.69 11.03
CA PRO A 200 -7.34 11.37 9.80
C PRO A 200 -8.55 10.46 10.04
N THR A 201 -9.54 10.57 9.17
CA THR A 201 -10.77 9.77 9.20
C THR A 201 -11.03 9.09 7.85
N GLY A 202 -11.52 7.85 7.87
CA GLY A 202 -11.66 7.05 6.64
C GLY A 202 -12.81 7.42 5.70
N ALA A 203 -13.75 8.24 6.18
CA ALA A 203 -14.76 8.92 5.38
C ALA A 203 -15.30 10.13 6.15
N SER A 204 -15.72 11.17 5.43
CA SER A 204 -16.49 12.29 5.99
C SER A 204 -18.00 12.03 5.90
N ALA A 205 -18.80 12.79 6.64
CA ALA A 205 -20.26 12.72 6.53
C ALA A 205 -20.73 13.17 5.14
N GLU A 206 -20.03 14.14 4.55
CA GLU A 206 -20.25 14.73 3.25
C GLU A 206 -19.98 13.71 2.13
N LEU A 207 -18.80 13.09 2.14
CA LEU A 207 -18.46 12.04 1.16
C LEU A 207 -19.34 10.80 1.33
N ALA A 208 -19.65 10.40 2.57
CA ALA A 208 -20.57 9.28 2.81
C ALA A 208 -21.99 9.58 2.33
N ARG A 209 -22.50 10.82 2.44
CA ARG A 209 -23.80 11.21 1.88
C ARG A 209 -23.86 10.98 0.37
N LEU A 210 -22.75 11.23 -0.34
CA LEU A 210 -22.63 10.96 -1.77
C LEU A 210 -22.52 9.45 -2.05
N LEU A 211 -21.55 8.77 -1.45
CA LEU A 211 -21.22 7.37 -1.79
C LEU A 211 -22.24 6.33 -1.29
N GLU A 212 -23.13 6.68 -0.36
CA GLU A 212 -24.22 5.80 0.09
C GLU A 212 -25.57 6.10 -0.57
N ASP A 213 -25.66 7.12 -1.44
CA ASP A 213 -26.86 7.26 -2.28
C ASP A 213 -26.88 6.19 -3.38
N ARG A 214 -28.00 5.47 -3.46
CA ARG A 214 -28.15 4.33 -4.38
C ARG A 214 -28.24 4.81 -5.83
N LEU A 215 -28.93 5.91 -6.11
CA LEU A 215 -29.09 6.45 -7.46
C LEU A 215 -27.75 7.00 -7.99
N LEU A 216 -27.03 7.78 -7.19
CA LEU A 216 -25.71 8.30 -7.56
C LEU A 216 -24.73 7.15 -7.82
N THR A 217 -24.67 6.15 -6.94
CA THR A 217 -23.86 4.95 -7.14
C THR A 217 -24.23 4.20 -8.43
N ARG A 218 -25.53 4.06 -8.74
CA ARG A 218 -25.99 3.42 -9.99
C ARG A 218 -25.56 4.17 -11.23
N ARG A 219 -25.72 5.50 -11.27
CA ARG A 219 -25.28 6.33 -12.41
C ARG A 219 -23.77 6.29 -12.60
N LEU A 220 -23.02 6.45 -11.51
CA LEU A 220 -21.56 6.41 -11.49
C LEU A 220 -21.00 5.09 -12.04
N LEU A 221 -21.57 3.95 -11.65
CA LEU A 221 -21.16 2.65 -12.16
C LEU A 221 -21.61 2.41 -13.62
N ALA A 222 -22.81 2.88 -14.00
CA ALA A 222 -23.32 2.75 -15.37
C ALA A 222 -22.48 3.50 -16.41
N GLN A 223 -21.94 4.67 -16.05
CA GLN A 223 -21.16 5.53 -16.96
C GLN A 223 -19.79 4.95 -17.34
N GLN A 224 -19.22 4.09 -16.49
CA GLN A 224 -17.85 3.58 -16.67
C GLN A 224 -17.77 2.30 -17.53
N GLY A 225 -18.91 1.71 -17.92
CA GLY A 225 -19.00 0.53 -18.79
C GLY A 225 -18.47 -0.80 -18.21
N GLY A 226 -17.55 -0.77 -17.24
CA GLY A 226 -16.94 -1.96 -16.63
C GLY A 226 -17.77 -2.67 -15.56
N VAL A 227 -18.90 -2.10 -15.13
CA VAL A 227 -19.75 -2.65 -14.07
C VAL A 227 -21.22 -2.63 -14.50
N ALA A 228 -21.81 -3.81 -14.68
CA ALA A 228 -23.23 -3.94 -14.98
C ALA A 228 -24.07 -3.51 -13.77
N VAL A 229 -25.02 -2.61 -14.00
CA VAL A 229 -26.04 -2.21 -13.01
C VAL A 229 -27.43 -2.68 -13.44
N PRO A 230 -28.36 -2.96 -12.51
CA PRO A 230 -29.75 -3.20 -12.84
C PRO A 230 -30.38 -2.01 -13.55
N ALA A 231 -31.27 -2.28 -14.51
CA ALA A 231 -32.10 -1.24 -15.09
C ALA A 231 -32.89 -0.53 -13.98
N THR A 232 -32.87 0.80 -13.97
CA THR A 232 -33.36 1.64 -12.87
C THR A 232 -34.19 2.80 -13.43
N LEU A 233 -35.44 2.93 -12.99
CA LEU A 233 -36.22 4.17 -13.10
C LEU A 233 -36.19 4.87 -11.73
N ALA A 234 -35.91 6.17 -11.71
CA ALA A 234 -35.78 6.95 -10.49
C ALA A 234 -36.64 8.21 -10.53
N PHE A 235 -37.56 8.36 -9.59
CA PHE A 235 -38.31 9.59 -9.36
C PHE A 235 -37.65 10.37 -8.23
N THR A 236 -37.09 11.55 -8.54
CA THR A 236 -36.26 12.32 -7.60
C THR A 236 -36.90 13.66 -7.28
N TYR A 237 -37.16 13.93 -5.99
CA TYR A 237 -37.75 15.19 -5.56
C TYR A 237 -36.67 16.26 -5.39
N LYS A 238 -36.67 17.29 -6.27
CA LYS A 238 -35.65 18.36 -6.34
C LYS A 238 -34.20 17.81 -6.30
N PRO A 239 -33.70 17.20 -7.38
CA PRO A 239 -32.38 16.54 -7.36
C PRO A 239 -31.22 17.48 -6.95
N PRO A 240 -30.18 16.96 -6.27
CA PRO A 240 -28.95 17.70 -5.99
C PRO A 240 -28.22 18.06 -7.29
N ALA A 241 -27.38 19.10 -7.26
CA ALA A 241 -26.66 19.59 -8.45
C ALA A 241 -25.84 18.50 -9.16
N LEU A 242 -25.22 17.58 -8.41
CA LEU A 242 -24.47 16.42 -8.91
C LEU A 242 -25.30 15.40 -9.73
N LEU A 243 -26.64 15.46 -9.65
CA LEU A 243 -27.54 14.63 -10.46
C LEU A 243 -28.20 15.42 -11.61
N ARG A 244 -28.11 16.75 -11.65
CA ARG A 244 -28.70 17.58 -12.71
C ARG A 244 -27.83 17.59 -13.96
N GLY A 245 -28.46 17.59 -15.15
CA GLY A 245 -27.80 17.97 -16.40
C GLY A 245 -26.72 17.03 -16.94
N GLY A 246 -26.93 15.71 -16.86
CA GLY A 246 -26.04 14.72 -17.50
C GLY A 246 -26.83 13.69 -18.29
N ASP A 247 -26.32 13.32 -19.47
CA ASP A 247 -26.97 12.41 -20.43
C ASP A 247 -27.45 11.09 -19.82
N ALA A 248 -28.47 10.52 -20.47
CA ALA A 248 -29.10 9.26 -20.08
C ALA A 248 -28.07 8.13 -19.95
N SER A 249 -27.71 7.80 -18.72
CA SER A 249 -26.74 6.76 -18.43
C SER A 249 -27.35 5.40 -18.82
N PRO A 250 -26.67 4.54 -19.59
CA PRO A 250 -27.29 3.34 -20.14
C PRO A 250 -27.86 2.45 -19.02
N GLY A 251 -29.19 2.27 -19.04
CA GLY A 251 -29.93 1.52 -18.02
C GLY A 251 -30.44 2.32 -16.81
N VAL A 252 -30.10 3.61 -16.64
CA VAL A 252 -30.59 4.44 -15.52
C VAL A 252 -31.35 5.66 -16.03
N ARG A 253 -32.68 5.65 -15.88
CA ARG A 253 -33.58 6.77 -16.23
C ARG A 253 -33.98 7.53 -14.96
N MET A 254 -33.87 8.86 -15.00
CA MET A 254 -34.27 9.74 -13.90
C MET A 254 -35.42 10.65 -14.35
N VAL A 255 -36.39 10.86 -13.47
CA VAL A 255 -37.55 11.74 -13.61
C VAL A 255 -37.47 12.76 -12.48
N GLU A 256 -37.34 14.04 -12.84
CA GLU A 256 -37.26 15.13 -11.87
C GLU A 256 -38.67 15.56 -11.45
N LEU A 257 -38.94 15.58 -10.14
CA LEU A 257 -40.21 16.01 -9.58
C LEU A 257 -40.06 17.41 -8.96
N SER A 258 -40.85 18.36 -9.45
CA SER A 258 -40.98 19.72 -8.90
C SER A 258 -41.88 19.77 -7.66
N GLY A 259 -42.81 18.82 -7.54
CA GLY A 259 -43.74 18.64 -6.42
C GLY A 259 -44.07 17.16 -6.20
N LYS A 260 -44.65 16.83 -5.04
CA LYS A 260 -45.04 15.44 -4.71
C LYS A 260 -46.48 15.11 -5.09
N GLU A 261 -47.37 16.09 -5.00
CA GLU A 261 -48.80 15.94 -5.25
C GLU A 261 -49.11 15.98 -6.77
N GLY A 262 -50.20 15.34 -7.18
CA GLY A 262 -50.68 15.37 -8.57
C GLY A 262 -49.81 14.61 -9.58
N GLN A 263 -48.83 13.82 -9.14
CA GLN A 263 -47.88 13.11 -10.02
C GLN A 263 -48.41 11.77 -10.56
N GLU A 264 -49.66 11.40 -10.26
CA GLU A 264 -50.25 10.08 -10.58
C GLU A 264 -50.13 9.70 -12.06
N THR A 265 -50.52 10.60 -12.97
CA THR A 265 -50.44 10.38 -14.41
C THR A 265 -48.99 10.18 -14.87
N LEU A 266 -48.09 11.05 -14.42
CA LEU A 266 -46.66 10.99 -14.76
C LEU A 266 -46.03 9.68 -14.26
N VAL A 267 -46.27 9.31 -13.00
CA VAL A 267 -45.75 8.05 -12.42
C VAL A 267 -46.29 6.85 -13.19
N LYS A 268 -47.58 6.84 -13.54
CA LYS A 268 -48.21 5.75 -14.29
C LYS A 268 -47.65 5.60 -15.70
N GLU A 269 -47.45 6.71 -16.42
CA GLU A 269 -46.83 6.72 -17.75
C GLU A 269 -45.36 6.28 -17.71
N GLU A 270 -44.59 6.82 -16.77
CA GLU A 270 -43.15 6.55 -16.62
C GLU A 270 -42.86 5.11 -16.16
N VAL A 271 -43.58 4.63 -15.14
CA VAL A 271 -43.52 3.22 -14.72
C VAL A 271 -44.02 2.32 -15.86
N GLY A 272 -45.11 2.68 -16.53
CA GLY A 272 -45.64 1.95 -17.69
C GLY A 272 -44.58 1.79 -18.79
N ALA A 273 -43.96 2.89 -19.23
CA ALA A 273 -42.90 2.89 -20.22
C ALA A 273 -41.68 2.05 -19.77
N PHE A 274 -41.28 2.17 -18.51
CA PHE A 274 -40.16 1.40 -17.96
C PHE A 274 -40.46 -0.11 -17.91
N LEU A 275 -41.63 -0.53 -17.42
CA LEU A 275 -42.03 -1.95 -17.34
C LEU A 275 -42.13 -2.62 -18.71
N HIS A 276 -42.45 -1.87 -19.77
CA HIS A 276 -42.46 -2.36 -21.16
C HIS A 276 -41.11 -2.18 -21.89
N SER A 277 -40.12 -1.52 -21.27
CA SER A 277 -38.83 -1.27 -21.90
C SER A 277 -37.99 -2.54 -22.07
N GLY A 278 -37.18 -2.58 -23.14
CA GLY A 278 -36.20 -3.64 -23.36
C GLY A 278 -35.07 -3.66 -22.32
N ALA A 279 -34.87 -2.57 -21.56
CA ALA A 279 -33.83 -2.48 -20.54
C ALA A 279 -34.01 -3.46 -19.37
N LEU A 280 -35.24 -3.89 -19.10
CA LEU A 280 -35.52 -4.90 -18.07
C LEU A 280 -35.11 -6.33 -18.46
N GLY A 281 -34.89 -6.60 -19.76
CA GLY A 281 -34.62 -7.95 -20.27
C GLY A 281 -35.62 -8.99 -19.74
N ASP A 282 -35.10 -10.11 -19.25
CA ASP A 282 -35.86 -11.24 -18.70
C ASP A 282 -36.36 -11.04 -17.25
N ALA A 283 -36.21 -9.83 -16.67
CA ALA A 283 -36.69 -9.57 -15.31
C ALA A 283 -38.22 -9.71 -15.22
N LEU A 284 -38.68 -10.65 -14.40
CA LEU A 284 -40.11 -10.90 -14.11
C LEU A 284 -40.66 -10.05 -12.95
N GLN A 285 -39.76 -9.40 -12.18
CA GLN A 285 -40.09 -8.63 -10.99
C GLN A 285 -39.28 -7.33 -10.95
N VAL A 286 -39.84 -6.32 -10.31
CA VAL A 286 -39.16 -5.06 -9.99
C VAL A 286 -39.12 -4.81 -8.48
N ALA A 287 -38.04 -4.18 -8.04
CA ALA A 287 -37.80 -3.77 -6.67
C ALA A 287 -38.08 -2.27 -6.54
N VAL A 288 -39.15 -1.90 -5.83
CA VAL A 288 -39.43 -0.51 -5.47
C VAL A 288 -38.76 -0.22 -4.12
N LYS A 289 -37.91 0.81 -4.07
CA LYS A 289 -37.10 1.15 -2.89
C LYS A 289 -36.78 2.64 -2.81
N LEU A 290 -36.50 3.13 -1.62
CA LEU A 290 -36.04 4.52 -1.41
C LEU A 290 -34.53 4.68 -1.70
N SER A 291 -34.13 5.86 -2.15
CA SER A 291 -32.75 6.37 -2.24
C SER A 291 -32.66 7.70 -1.48
N GLY A 292 -31.47 8.03 -1.01
CA GLY A 292 -31.22 9.16 -0.12
C GLY A 292 -30.51 8.71 1.15
N TRP A 293 -29.66 9.59 1.68
CA TRP A 293 -28.77 9.30 2.81
C TRP A 293 -29.53 8.97 4.12
N ARG A 294 -30.81 9.31 4.25
CA ARG A 294 -31.64 8.99 5.43
C ARG A 294 -32.15 7.54 5.43
N TRP A 295 -32.16 6.87 4.28
CA TRP A 295 -32.71 5.52 4.09
C TRP A 295 -31.67 4.39 4.21
N ARG A 296 -30.49 4.70 4.78
CA ARG A 296 -29.43 3.75 5.11
C ARG A 296 -29.92 2.66 6.06
N GLY A 297 -29.53 1.41 5.82
CA GLY A 297 -29.90 0.24 6.62
C GLY A 297 -31.38 -0.16 6.59
N ARG A 298 -32.30 0.80 6.39
CA ARG A 298 -33.75 0.59 6.35
C ARG A 298 -34.16 -0.12 5.06
N GLN A 299 -34.76 -1.30 5.19
CA GLN A 299 -35.32 -2.07 4.08
C GLN A 299 -36.73 -1.59 3.73
N ALA A 300 -36.87 -0.33 3.32
CA ALA A 300 -37.97 0.07 2.47
C ALA A 300 -37.71 -0.51 1.05
N LEU A 301 -38.04 -1.79 0.89
CA LEU A 301 -37.89 -2.58 -0.33
C LEU A 301 -39.15 -3.43 -0.49
N ARG A 302 -39.93 -3.15 -1.54
CA ARG A 302 -41.05 -3.99 -1.96
C ARG A 302 -40.73 -4.62 -3.30
N VAL A 303 -40.90 -5.93 -3.42
CA VAL A 303 -40.77 -6.63 -4.71
C VAL A 303 -42.17 -6.79 -5.29
N CYS A 304 -42.35 -6.33 -6.52
CA CYS A 304 -43.63 -6.34 -7.24
C CYS A 304 -43.48 -7.13 -8.56
N PRO A 305 -44.49 -7.93 -8.97
CA PRO A 305 -44.49 -8.55 -10.28
C PRO A 305 -44.48 -7.51 -11.41
N ARG A 306 -43.68 -7.72 -12.46
CA ARG A 306 -43.60 -6.81 -13.62
C ARG A 306 -44.94 -6.68 -14.36
N ALA A 307 -45.77 -7.71 -14.31
CA ALA A 307 -47.09 -7.72 -14.93
C ALA A 307 -48.13 -6.84 -14.19
N GLU A 308 -47.88 -6.47 -12.94
CA GLU A 308 -48.82 -5.72 -12.09
C GLU A 308 -48.49 -4.22 -12.05
N LEU A 309 -48.75 -3.52 -13.16
CA LEU A 309 -48.51 -2.07 -13.26
C LEU A 309 -49.12 -1.28 -12.09
N GLY A 310 -50.35 -1.60 -11.68
CA GLY A 310 -51.03 -0.96 -10.54
C GLY A 310 -50.24 -1.10 -9.23
N THR A 311 -49.92 -2.32 -8.84
CA THR A 311 -49.14 -2.63 -7.62
C THR A 311 -47.79 -1.89 -7.57
N VAL A 312 -47.12 -1.71 -8.73
CA VAL A 312 -45.88 -0.92 -8.82
C VAL A 312 -46.16 0.58 -8.63
N VAL A 313 -47.14 1.13 -9.36
CA VAL A 313 -47.51 2.56 -9.31
C VAL A 313 -47.98 2.97 -7.91
N ASP A 314 -48.89 2.21 -7.30
CA ASP A 314 -49.41 2.49 -5.95
C ASP A 314 -48.29 2.47 -4.91
N THR A 315 -47.34 1.55 -5.06
CA THR A 315 -46.15 1.47 -4.19
C THR A 315 -45.22 2.66 -4.40
N VAL A 316 -45.03 3.14 -5.63
CA VAL A 316 -44.22 4.34 -5.90
C VAL A 316 -44.89 5.58 -5.29
N LEU A 317 -46.18 5.79 -5.52
CA LEU A 317 -46.93 6.93 -4.99
C LEU A 317 -46.88 6.98 -3.45
N ALA A 318 -47.16 5.85 -2.78
CA ALA A 318 -47.08 5.73 -1.32
C ALA A 318 -45.67 5.95 -0.73
N LEU A 319 -44.61 5.90 -1.56
CA LEU A 319 -43.24 6.23 -1.16
C LEU A 319 -42.85 7.67 -1.51
N LEU A 320 -43.39 8.25 -2.59
CA LEU A 320 -43.13 9.63 -3.01
C LEU A 320 -43.53 10.66 -1.96
N GLU A 321 -44.66 10.44 -1.27
CA GLU A 321 -45.11 11.29 -0.15
C GLU A 321 -44.03 11.46 0.93
N LYS A 322 -43.23 10.40 1.15
CA LYS A 322 -42.27 10.27 2.27
C LYS A 322 -40.87 10.83 1.98
N LEU A 323 -40.60 11.21 0.73
CA LEU A 323 -39.31 11.80 0.34
C LEU A 323 -39.06 13.14 1.04
N GLU A 324 -37.84 13.41 1.45
CA GLU A 324 -37.35 14.79 1.63
C GLU A 324 -36.70 15.31 0.33
N GLU A 325 -36.27 16.57 0.31
CA GLU A 325 -35.54 17.11 -0.84
C GLU A 325 -34.26 16.30 -1.09
N GLU A 326 -33.86 16.20 -2.36
CA GLU A 326 -32.72 15.40 -2.85
C GLU A 326 -32.89 13.86 -2.74
N GLU A 327 -34.00 13.35 -2.20
CA GLU A 327 -34.30 11.92 -2.11
C GLU A 327 -35.04 11.38 -3.36
N SER A 328 -35.03 10.05 -3.54
CA SER A 328 -35.66 9.40 -4.70
C SER A 328 -36.43 8.12 -4.37
N VAL A 329 -37.46 7.81 -5.15
CA VAL A 329 -38.02 6.45 -5.26
C VAL A 329 -37.42 5.77 -6.49
N LEU A 330 -36.86 4.59 -6.31
CA LEU A 330 -36.26 3.77 -7.37
C LEU A 330 -37.14 2.55 -7.65
N VAL A 331 -37.39 2.29 -8.93
CA VAL A 331 -37.94 1.03 -9.46
C VAL A 331 -36.81 0.34 -10.22
N GLU A 332 -36.20 -0.69 -9.63
CA GLU A 332 -35.09 -1.45 -10.23
C GLU A 332 -35.53 -2.81 -10.76
N ALA A 333 -34.89 -3.31 -11.82
CA ALA A 333 -34.93 -4.72 -12.20
C ALA A 333 -34.47 -5.62 -11.04
N VAL A 334 -35.26 -6.65 -10.71
CA VAL A 334 -34.77 -7.77 -9.89
C VAL A 334 -33.99 -8.71 -10.79
N CYS A 335 -32.67 -8.53 -10.84
CA CYS A 335 -31.78 -9.41 -11.60
C CYS A 335 -31.79 -10.83 -11.02
N PRO A 336 -32.08 -11.88 -11.83
CA PRO A 336 -31.97 -13.25 -11.36
C PRO A 336 -30.51 -13.61 -11.04
N PRO A 337 -30.25 -14.57 -10.13
CA PRO A 337 -28.91 -15.09 -9.91
C PRO A 337 -28.31 -15.65 -11.20
N ALA A 338 -27.05 -15.32 -11.48
CA ALA A 338 -26.35 -15.87 -12.64
C ALA A 338 -26.20 -17.39 -12.49
N ARG A 339 -26.81 -18.17 -13.40
CA ARG A 339 -26.59 -19.62 -13.46
C ARG A 339 -25.19 -19.88 -14.00
N LEU A 340 -24.42 -20.67 -13.24
CA LEU A 340 -23.08 -21.09 -13.64
C LEU A 340 -23.18 -22.21 -14.69
N PRO A 341 -22.38 -22.19 -15.78
CA PRO A 341 -22.41 -23.24 -16.79
C PRO A 341 -21.75 -24.51 -16.22
N PHE A 342 -22.53 -25.57 -16.00
CA PHE A 342 -22.02 -26.86 -15.56
C PHE A 342 -21.72 -27.78 -16.75
N PRO A 343 -20.47 -28.25 -16.92
CA PRO A 343 -20.15 -29.35 -17.83
C PRO A 343 -20.49 -30.68 -17.15
N GLY A 344 -21.79 -31.00 -17.02
CA GLY A 344 -22.24 -32.29 -16.46
C GLY A 344 -23.66 -32.26 -15.89
N SER A 345 -24.15 -33.43 -15.48
CA SER A 345 -25.36 -33.53 -14.67
C SER A 345 -25.12 -32.97 -13.26
N PRO A 346 -26.06 -32.18 -12.69
CA PRO A 346 -25.88 -31.62 -11.35
C PRO A 346 -25.76 -32.74 -10.31
N PRO A 347 -24.92 -32.58 -9.27
CA PRO A 347 -24.80 -33.57 -8.21
C PRO A 347 -26.13 -33.73 -7.46
N PRO A 348 -26.48 -34.94 -6.99
CA PRO A 348 -27.72 -35.17 -6.25
C PRO A 348 -27.72 -34.38 -4.92
N GLY A 349 -28.56 -33.37 -4.83
CA GLY A 349 -28.69 -32.48 -3.68
C GLY A 349 -29.61 -31.27 -3.97
N PRO A 350 -29.85 -30.40 -2.98
CA PRO A 350 -30.60 -29.16 -3.18
C PRO A 350 -29.82 -28.17 -4.05
N GLU A 351 -30.50 -27.40 -4.91
CA GLU A 351 -29.88 -26.29 -5.66
C GLU A 351 -29.25 -25.29 -4.68
N LEU A 352 -27.98 -24.92 -4.91
CA LEU A 352 -27.22 -24.01 -4.06
C LEU A 352 -27.03 -22.65 -4.74
N ALA A 353 -27.19 -21.58 -3.98
CA ALA A 353 -26.78 -20.24 -4.37
C ALA A 353 -25.45 -19.87 -3.71
N VAL A 354 -24.66 -19.04 -4.40
CA VAL A 354 -23.45 -18.40 -3.87
C VAL A 354 -23.64 -16.89 -3.89
N ARG A 355 -23.30 -16.23 -2.79
CA ARG A 355 -23.09 -14.78 -2.74
C ARG A 355 -21.60 -14.51 -2.64
N ILE A 356 -21.08 -13.67 -3.54
CA ILE A 356 -19.69 -13.24 -3.56
C ILE A 356 -19.63 -11.78 -3.06
N CYS A 357 -18.72 -11.50 -2.14
CA CYS A 357 -18.42 -10.15 -1.64
C CYS A 357 -16.93 -9.86 -1.88
N ALA A 358 -16.65 -8.83 -2.67
CA ALA A 358 -15.28 -8.35 -2.93
C ALA A 358 -14.99 -7.10 -2.09
N VAL A 359 -13.84 -7.09 -1.45
CA VAL A 359 -13.30 -5.95 -0.69
C VAL A 359 -12.15 -5.38 -1.50
N VAL A 360 -12.27 -4.12 -1.90
CA VAL A 360 -11.30 -3.40 -2.74
C VAL A 360 -10.82 -2.19 -1.96
N CYS A 361 -9.51 -1.95 -1.99
CA CYS A 361 -8.86 -0.86 -1.27
C CYS A 361 -8.27 0.15 -2.26
N ARG A 362 -8.19 1.41 -1.84
CA ARG A 362 -7.38 2.45 -2.48
C ARG A 362 -5.92 2.21 -2.09
N THR A 363 -5.02 2.21 -3.07
CA THR A 363 -3.57 2.20 -2.84
C THR A 363 -3.01 3.62 -2.79
N GLN A 364 -1.77 3.79 -2.34
CA GLN A 364 -1.07 5.09 -2.25
C GLN A 364 -1.10 5.89 -3.57
N GLY A 365 -0.95 5.23 -4.72
CA GLY A 365 -1.00 5.88 -6.04
C GLY A 365 -2.42 6.01 -6.61
N ASP A 366 -3.45 6.08 -5.78
CA ASP A 366 -4.86 6.15 -6.17
C ASP A 366 -5.33 5.08 -7.16
N ARG A 367 -4.69 3.89 -7.12
CA ARG A 367 -5.14 2.72 -7.89
C ARG A 367 -6.04 1.83 -7.03
N PRO A 368 -7.14 1.29 -7.58
CA PRO A 368 -7.93 0.28 -6.88
C PRO A 368 -7.18 -1.05 -6.83
N LEU A 369 -7.32 -1.79 -5.72
CA LEU A 369 -6.72 -3.10 -5.53
C LEU A 369 -7.70 -4.03 -4.81
N LEU A 370 -8.06 -5.16 -5.43
CA LEU A 370 -8.82 -6.23 -4.78
C LEU A 370 -7.99 -6.81 -3.63
N SER A 371 -8.39 -6.52 -2.39
CA SER A 371 -7.75 -7.01 -1.17
C SER A 371 -8.25 -8.40 -0.78
N LYS A 372 -9.57 -8.62 -0.80
CA LYS A 372 -10.17 -9.88 -0.32
C LYS A 372 -11.45 -10.24 -1.07
N VAL A 373 -11.72 -11.54 -1.19
CA VAL A 373 -13.02 -12.07 -1.61
C VAL A 373 -13.54 -13.00 -0.52
N VAL A 374 -14.78 -12.77 -0.09
CA VAL A 374 -15.51 -13.58 0.90
C VAL A 374 -16.79 -14.06 0.25
N CYS A 375 -17.03 -15.37 0.29
CA CYS A 375 -18.21 -15.99 -0.32
C CYS A 375 -19.09 -16.63 0.75
N SER A 376 -20.39 -16.71 0.51
CA SER A 376 -21.31 -17.47 1.37
C SER A 376 -22.22 -18.35 0.54
N VAL A 377 -22.38 -19.61 0.94
CA VAL A 377 -23.16 -20.63 0.22
C VAL A 377 -24.36 -21.07 1.06
N GLY A 378 -25.52 -21.20 0.41
CA GLY A 378 -26.75 -21.73 1.02
C GLY A 378 -27.72 -22.23 -0.04
N ARG A 379 -28.92 -22.66 0.36
CA ARG A 379 -29.94 -23.15 -0.58
C ARG A 379 -30.46 -22.02 -1.47
N GLN A 380 -30.72 -22.31 -2.74
CA GLN A 380 -31.22 -21.35 -3.73
C GLN A 380 -32.64 -20.83 -3.42
N ASP A 381 -33.46 -21.63 -2.74
CA ASP A 381 -34.83 -21.28 -2.34
C ASP A 381 -34.89 -20.33 -1.13
N ARG A 382 -33.74 -19.96 -0.54
CA ARG A 382 -33.68 -19.06 0.63
C ARG A 382 -32.73 -17.87 0.38
N PRO A 383 -33.09 -16.64 0.82
CA PRO A 383 -32.26 -15.46 0.61
C PRO A 383 -30.95 -15.52 1.40
N LEU A 384 -29.81 -15.42 0.70
CA LEU A 384 -28.47 -15.41 1.30
C LEU A 384 -28.15 -14.10 2.03
N ARG A 385 -28.58 -14.02 3.29
CA ARG A 385 -28.23 -12.95 4.22
C ARG A 385 -26.87 -13.24 4.86
N HIS A 386 -26.05 -12.20 5.03
CA HIS A 386 -24.69 -12.29 5.60
C HIS A 386 -24.67 -12.85 7.04
N ARG A 387 -25.81 -12.83 7.75
CA ARG A 387 -25.97 -13.39 9.10
C ARG A 387 -26.34 -14.88 9.13
N SER A 388 -26.59 -15.50 7.97
CA SER A 388 -27.29 -16.80 7.86
C SER A 388 -26.48 -17.85 7.10
N SER A 389 -25.19 -17.63 6.86
CA SER A 389 -24.34 -18.50 6.04
C SER A 389 -22.87 -18.32 6.41
N LEU A 390 -22.12 -19.42 6.44
CA LEU A 390 -20.68 -19.42 6.74
C LEU A 390 -19.91 -18.66 5.65
N PRO A 391 -19.03 -17.70 6.01
CA PRO A 391 -18.09 -17.09 5.09
C PRO A 391 -16.99 -18.10 4.72
N GLN A 392 -16.69 -18.22 3.43
CA GLN A 392 -15.76 -19.18 2.84
C GLN A 392 -14.91 -18.48 1.76
N THR A 393 -13.79 -19.10 1.35
CA THR A 393 -13.03 -18.62 0.19
C THR A 393 -13.82 -18.84 -1.10
N LEU A 394 -13.45 -18.12 -2.16
CA LEU A 394 -14.08 -18.28 -3.47
C LEU A 394 -13.91 -19.72 -4.00
N GLU A 395 -12.72 -20.29 -3.83
CA GLU A 395 -12.38 -21.66 -4.19
C GLU A 395 -13.32 -22.67 -3.52
N VAL A 396 -13.49 -22.59 -2.19
CA VAL A 396 -14.34 -23.51 -1.43
C VAL A 396 -15.82 -23.33 -1.77
N ALA A 397 -16.27 -22.08 -1.94
CA ALA A 397 -17.66 -21.79 -2.29
C ALA A 397 -18.03 -22.31 -3.68
N LEU A 398 -17.17 -22.09 -4.68
CA LEU A 398 -17.37 -22.58 -6.05
C LEU A 398 -17.28 -24.10 -6.12
N ALA A 399 -16.31 -24.72 -5.45
CA ALA A 399 -16.16 -26.17 -5.40
C ALA A 399 -17.40 -26.86 -4.78
N ARG A 400 -17.98 -26.30 -3.70
CA ARG A 400 -19.23 -26.80 -3.11
C ARG A 400 -20.44 -26.71 -4.04
N CYS A 401 -20.43 -25.76 -4.98
CA CYS A 401 -21.43 -25.65 -6.02
C CYS A 401 -21.12 -26.48 -7.26
N GLY A 402 -20.01 -27.23 -7.30
CA GLY A 402 -19.63 -28.09 -8.43
C GLY A 402 -18.63 -27.47 -9.42
N LEU A 403 -18.12 -26.26 -9.17
CA LEU A 403 -17.04 -25.65 -9.94
C LEU A 403 -15.70 -25.76 -9.21
N GLY A 404 -15.08 -26.94 -9.29
CA GLY A 404 -13.76 -27.20 -8.68
C GLY A 404 -12.56 -27.01 -9.62
N GLU A 405 -12.77 -26.83 -10.92
CA GLU A 405 -11.68 -26.74 -11.90
C GLU A 405 -10.93 -25.40 -11.79
N THR A 406 -9.60 -25.47 -11.61
CA THR A 406 -8.73 -24.31 -11.38
C THR A 406 -8.90 -23.22 -12.44
N GLY A 407 -9.04 -23.58 -13.72
CA GLY A 407 -9.25 -22.63 -14.81
C GLY A 407 -10.58 -21.88 -14.70
N GLN A 408 -11.66 -22.57 -14.36
CA GLN A 408 -12.99 -21.97 -14.19
C GLN A 408 -13.03 -21.04 -12.97
N VAL A 409 -12.43 -21.46 -11.85
CA VAL A 409 -12.29 -20.65 -10.63
C VAL A 409 -11.47 -19.39 -10.91
N ALA A 410 -10.38 -19.49 -11.68
CA ALA A 410 -9.56 -18.36 -12.10
C ALA A 410 -10.36 -17.35 -12.96
N VAL A 411 -11.20 -17.81 -13.89
CA VAL A 411 -12.07 -16.94 -14.70
C VAL A 411 -13.09 -16.19 -13.83
N VAL A 412 -13.73 -16.87 -12.88
CA VAL A 412 -14.66 -16.20 -11.93
C VAL A 412 -13.93 -15.20 -11.06
N ARG A 413 -12.77 -15.57 -10.50
CA ARG A 413 -11.89 -14.71 -9.70
C ARG A 413 -11.48 -13.45 -10.47
N GLN A 414 -11.07 -13.59 -11.72
CA GLN A 414 -10.67 -12.46 -12.57
C GLN A 414 -11.85 -11.54 -12.91
N ARG A 415 -13.04 -12.09 -13.21
CA ARG A 415 -14.25 -11.28 -13.43
C ARG A 415 -14.65 -10.50 -12.18
N VAL A 416 -14.60 -11.13 -11.00
CA VAL A 416 -14.86 -10.47 -9.71
C VAL A 416 -13.84 -9.36 -9.45
N LYS A 417 -12.56 -9.62 -9.71
CA LYS A 417 -11.48 -8.61 -9.60
C LYS A 417 -11.74 -7.41 -10.51
N THR A 418 -11.88 -7.63 -11.81
CA THR A 418 -12.08 -6.56 -12.80
C THR A 418 -13.32 -5.71 -12.48
N ALA A 419 -14.46 -6.33 -12.15
CA ALA A 419 -15.68 -5.59 -11.82
C ALA A 419 -15.53 -4.78 -10.50
N ALA A 420 -14.89 -5.35 -9.48
CA ALA A 420 -14.74 -4.69 -8.19
C ALA A 420 -13.70 -3.55 -8.23
N GLU A 421 -12.59 -3.74 -8.95
CA GLU A 421 -11.58 -2.69 -9.16
C GLU A 421 -12.12 -1.56 -10.05
N ALA A 422 -12.89 -1.86 -11.09
CA ALA A 422 -13.60 -0.86 -11.89
C ALA A 422 -14.64 -0.07 -11.07
N ALA A 423 -15.36 -0.74 -10.16
CA ALA A 423 -16.32 -0.08 -9.27
C ALA A 423 -15.63 0.93 -8.33
N LEU A 424 -14.46 0.59 -7.79
CA LEU A 424 -13.70 1.55 -6.99
C LEU A 424 -13.08 2.65 -7.88
N ALA A 425 -12.54 2.33 -9.07
CA ALA A 425 -12.03 3.35 -10.00
C ALA A 425 -13.06 4.44 -10.31
N ALA A 426 -14.33 4.07 -10.50
CA ALA A 426 -15.45 4.98 -10.70
C ALA A 426 -15.62 5.97 -9.52
N VAL A 427 -15.53 5.47 -8.28
CA VAL A 427 -15.59 6.27 -7.05
C VAL A 427 -14.37 7.20 -6.93
N LEU A 428 -13.18 6.71 -7.28
CA LEU A 428 -11.95 7.52 -7.27
C LEU A 428 -12.00 8.67 -8.27
N ALA A 429 -12.55 8.44 -9.46
CA ALA A 429 -12.75 9.46 -10.49
C ALA A 429 -13.78 10.52 -10.08
N LEU A 430 -14.89 10.13 -9.43
CA LEU A 430 -15.83 11.10 -8.85
C LEU A 430 -15.16 11.95 -7.78
N GLU A 431 -14.48 11.31 -6.81
CA GLU A 431 -13.80 12.02 -5.73
C GLU A 431 -12.76 13.03 -6.25
N ALA A 432 -12.04 12.71 -7.33
CA ALA A 432 -11.08 13.62 -7.96
C ALA A 432 -11.73 14.93 -8.44
N GLY A 433 -13.01 14.90 -8.86
CA GLY A 433 -13.79 16.07 -9.25
C GLY A 433 -14.46 16.86 -8.10
N LEU A 434 -14.44 16.34 -6.87
CA LEU A 434 -15.02 17.00 -5.69
C LEU A 434 -14.07 18.03 -5.06
N SER A 435 -14.60 19.11 -4.50
CA SER A 435 -13.83 20.09 -3.71
C SER A 435 -13.29 19.47 -2.41
N ALA A 436 -12.32 20.14 -1.77
CA ALA A 436 -11.79 19.71 -0.48
C ALA A 436 -12.91 19.60 0.57
N GLU A 437 -13.81 20.58 0.64
CA GLU A 437 -14.96 20.62 1.55
C GLU A 437 -15.93 19.47 1.29
N GLN A 438 -16.23 19.18 0.02
CA GLN A 438 -17.09 18.04 -0.37
C GLN A 438 -16.48 16.68 -0.02
N ARG A 439 -15.14 16.57 0.00
CA ARG A 439 -14.45 15.38 0.52
C ARG A 439 -14.45 15.31 2.05
N GLY A 440 -14.68 16.42 2.76
CA GLY A 440 -14.65 16.51 4.23
C GLY A 440 -13.61 17.48 4.81
N GLY A 441 -13.13 18.44 4.03
CA GLY A 441 -12.08 19.38 4.38
C GLY A 441 -10.67 18.80 4.25
N ARG A 442 -9.66 19.57 4.68
CA ARG A 442 -8.22 19.26 4.52
C ARG A 442 -7.75 17.93 5.17
N ARG A 443 -8.59 17.28 5.97
CA ARG A 443 -8.29 16.03 6.69
C ARG A 443 -8.89 14.77 6.08
N ALA A 444 -9.72 14.88 5.05
CA ALA A 444 -10.09 13.77 4.17
C ALA A 444 -8.99 13.47 3.11
N ALA A 445 -7.80 14.04 3.29
CA ALA A 445 -6.70 13.99 2.34
C ALA A 445 -6.06 12.60 2.26
N ARG A 446 -5.51 12.31 1.07
CA ARG A 446 -4.93 11.02 0.68
C ARG A 446 -3.39 11.01 0.84
N ASP A 447 -2.83 12.08 1.39
CA ASP A 447 -1.40 12.36 1.46
C ASP A 447 -0.87 12.14 2.87
N TYR A 448 0.38 11.70 3.01
CA TYR A 448 1.00 11.34 4.31
C TYR A 448 1.20 12.51 5.28
N GLY A 449 0.73 13.72 4.97
CA GLY A 449 0.83 14.90 5.83
C GLY A 449 2.28 15.38 6.08
N LEU A 450 3.25 14.83 5.35
CA LEU A 450 4.67 15.11 5.51
C LEU A 450 4.97 16.57 5.16
N LYS A 451 5.55 17.30 6.13
CA LYS A 451 6.10 18.64 5.91
C LYS A 451 7.58 18.49 5.62
N LEU A 452 7.94 18.57 4.34
CA LEU A 452 9.33 18.47 3.93
C LEU A 452 10.06 19.79 4.16
N HIS A 453 11.19 19.73 4.84
CA HIS A 453 12.13 20.84 5.00
C HIS A 453 13.43 20.43 4.30
N LEU A 454 13.80 21.12 3.22
CA LEU A 454 14.96 20.77 2.39
C LEU A 454 16.17 21.64 2.76
N VAL A 455 17.33 20.99 2.86
CA VAL A 455 18.66 21.61 2.91
C VAL A 455 19.33 21.37 1.56
N GLU A 456 19.88 22.41 0.94
CA GLU A 456 20.40 22.35 -0.43
C GLU A 456 21.44 23.46 -0.68
N SER A 457 22.45 23.16 -1.51
CA SER A 457 23.54 24.08 -1.88
C SER A 457 23.14 25.07 -2.98
N ASP A 458 22.33 24.68 -3.98
CA ASP A 458 21.86 25.64 -4.99
C ASP A 458 20.63 26.44 -4.49
N PRO A 459 20.74 27.76 -4.26
CA PRO A 459 19.62 28.58 -3.82
C PRO A 459 18.48 28.70 -4.85
N ASN A 460 18.71 28.29 -6.10
CA ASN A 460 17.72 28.29 -7.18
C ASN A 460 17.11 26.90 -7.45
N HIS A 461 17.48 25.87 -6.67
CA HIS A 461 17.11 24.49 -6.93
C HIS A 461 15.59 24.33 -7.05
N PHE A 462 15.12 23.60 -8.07
CA PHE A 462 13.70 23.54 -8.44
C PHE A 462 12.80 23.08 -7.29
N ALA A 463 13.30 22.20 -6.42
CA ALA A 463 12.55 21.66 -5.29
C ALA A 463 12.25 22.70 -4.19
N SER A 464 12.90 23.87 -4.21
CA SER A 464 12.61 25.00 -3.29
C SER A 464 11.14 25.43 -3.30
N GLN A 465 10.42 25.23 -4.42
CA GLN A 465 9.00 25.54 -4.57
C GLN A 465 8.07 24.39 -4.15
N LEU A 466 8.62 23.19 -3.91
CA LEU A 466 7.85 21.97 -3.60
C LEU A 466 7.83 21.62 -2.10
N VAL A 467 8.57 22.37 -1.28
CA VAL A 467 8.83 22.05 0.14
C VAL A 467 8.25 23.08 1.09
N GLN A 468 7.98 22.69 2.34
CA GLN A 468 7.44 23.58 3.37
C GLN A 468 8.45 24.62 3.84
N THR A 469 9.75 24.32 3.77
CA THR A 469 10.82 25.29 4.03
C THR A 469 12.07 24.89 3.26
N PHE A 470 12.74 25.88 2.68
CA PHE A 470 14.02 25.73 2.03
C PHE A 470 15.13 26.36 2.89
N ILE A 471 16.22 25.63 3.11
CA ILE A 471 17.40 26.05 3.86
C ILE A 471 18.58 25.98 2.88
N HIS A 472 18.91 27.12 2.27
CA HIS A 472 20.17 27.26 1.54
C HIS A 472 21.34 27.10 2.51
N PHE A 473 22.15 26.07 2.31
CA PHE A 473 23.35 25.76 3.08
C PHE A 473 24.29 24.95 2.21
N ASP A 474 25.57 25.29 2.21
CA ASP A 474 26.58 24.56 1.44
C ASP A 474 26.85 23.18 2.09
N VAL A 475 26.36 22.13 1.45
CA VAL A 475 26.51 20.74 1.90
C VAL A 475 27.65 20.00 1.22
N THR A 476 28.51 20.61 0.38
CA THR A 476 29.58 19.85 -0.32
C THR A 476 30.90 19.74 0.46
N GLU A 477 31.21 20.69 1.37
CA GLU A 477 32.44 20.67 2.16
C GLU A 477 32.35 19.71 3.37
N HIS A 478 32.53 18.42 3.12
CA HIS A 478 32.38 17.36 4.13
C HIS A 478 33.52 17.25 5.15
N ARG A 479 34.66 17.94 4.97
CA ARG A 479 35.74 17.96 5.99
C ARG A 479 35.35 18.73 7.24
N ARG A 480 34.22 19.45 7.19
CA ARG A 480 33.65 20.24 8.30
C ARG A 480 32.29 19.74 8.75
N ASP A 481 31.92 18.49 8.44
CA ASP A 481 30.63 17.90 8.80
C ASP A 481 30.21 18.11 10.27
N GLU A 482 31.12 17.97 11.25
CA GLU A 482 30.83 18.28 12.67
C GLU A 482 30.47 19.73 12.96
N GLU A 483 31.01 20.68 12.18
CA GLU A 483 30.69 22.11 12.29
C GLU A 483 29.40 22.42 11.52
N ASN A 484 29.28 21.88 10.30
CA ASN A 484 28.12 22.03 9.44
C ASN A 484 26.84 21.50 10.12
N ALA A 485 26.91 20.35 10.78
CA ALA A 485 25.81 19.79 11.56
C ALA A 485 25.35 20.72 12.69
N ARG A 486 26.27 21.38 13.40
CA ARG A 486 25.94 22.35 14.45
C ARG A 486 25.29 23.60 13.89
N LEU A 487 25.85 24.15 12.80
CA LEU A 487 25.30 25.34 12.12
C LEU A 487 23.90 25.06 11.56
N LEU A 488 23.68 23.89 10.95
CA LEU A 488 22.37 23.44 10.50
C LEU A 488 21.40 23.25 11.67
N ALA A 489 21.83 22.65 12.78
CA ALA A 489 21.01 22.51 13.97
C ALA A 489 20.63 23.87 14.58
N GLU A 490 21.54 24.85 14.59
CA GLU A 490 21.25 26.24 14.97
C GLU A 490 20.24 26.90 14.02
N LEU A 491 20.37 26.73 12.71
CA LEU A 491 19.41 27.25 11.71
C LEU A 491 18.00 26.65 11.88
N VAL A 492 17.91 25.33 12.12
CA VAL A 492 16.65 24.62 12.41
C VAL A 492 15.99 25.18 13.67
N ARG A 493 16.75 25.29 14.77
CA ARG A 493 16.28 25.85 16.05
C ARG A 493 15.87 27.32 15.93
N ALA A 494 16.67 28.16 15.25
CA ALA A 494 16.41 29.58 15.07
C ALA A 494 15.17 29.87 14.22
N ARG A 495 14.84 28.99 13.25
CA ARG A 495 13.61 29.03 12.47
C ARG A 495 12.39 28.44 13.20
N GLY A 496 12.57 27.91 14.42
CA GLY A 496 11.51 27.29 15.20
C GLY A 496 10.93 26.01 14.59
N LEU A 497 11.70 25.33 13.75
CA LEU A 497 11.25 24.10 13.08
C LEU A 497 11.24 22.93 14.07
N GLN A 498 10.13 22.21 14.10
CA GLN A 498 10.02 20.93 14.80
C GLN A 498 10.09 19.84 13.74
N LEU A 499 11.10 18.98 13.84
CA LEU A 499 11.34 17.87 12.93
C LEU A 499 11.04 16.57 13.67
N ASP A 500 10.27 15.67 13.05
CA ASP A 500 10.04 14.33 13.58
C ASP A 500 11.17 13.36 13.20
N GLY A 501 11.89 13.66 12.10
CA GLY A 501 13.01 12.87 11.58
C GLY A 501 13.83 13.64 10.54
N CYS A 502 15.00 13.11 10.18
CA CYS A 502 15.87 13.67 9.14
C CYS A 502 16.63 12.53 8.44
N PHE A 503 16.73 12.58 7.12
CA PHE A 503 17.44 11.59 6.31
C PHE A 503 17.96 12.22 5.02
N SER A 504 18.91 11.55 4.37
CA SER A 504 19.39 11.84 3.03
C SER A 504 19.46 10.55 2.23
N TYR A 505 19.39 10.67 0.90
CA TYR A 505 19.73 9.61 -0.05
C TYR A 505 20.93 10.01 -0.93
N TRP A 506 21.49 11.21 -0.75
CA TRP A 506 22.76 11.61 -1.36
C TRP A 506 23.92 11.05 -0.53
N ASP A 507 24.82 10.31 -1.17
CA ASP A 507 25.77 9.41 -0.51
C ASP A 507 26.79 10.14 0.38
N ASP A 508 27.28 11.29 -0.05
CA ASP A 508 28.26 12.08 0.69
C ASP A 508 27.63 12.76 1.93
N CYS A 509 26.35 13.14 1.83
CA CYS A 509 25.60 13.78 2.91
C CYS A 509 25.18 12.84 4.04
N LEU A 510 25.44 11.52 3.96
CA LEU A 510 24.94 10.55 4.95
C LEU A 510 25.59 10.72 6.33
N VAL A 511 26.87 11.10 6.38
CA VAL A 511 27.59 11.36 7.64
C VAL A 511 27.12 12.68 8.27
N LEU A 512 27.05 13.76 7.49
CA LEU A 512 26.46 15.05 7.88
C LEU A 512 25.05 14.88 8.45
N THR A 513 24.22 14.06 7.79
CA THR A 513 22.84 13.79 8.21
C THR A 513 22.79 13.10 9.57
N ALA A 514 23.61 12.08 9.80
CA ALA A 514 23.67 11.39 11.09
C ALA A 514 24.17 12.32 12.22
N LEU A 515 25.14 13.20 11.93
CA LEU A 515 25.62 14.21 12.88
C LEU A 515 24.53 15.25 13.20
N LEU A 516 23.80 15.72 12.20
CA LEU A 516 22.65 16.62 12.40
C LEU A 516 21.54 15.96 13.22
N CYS A 517 21.25 14.68 12.98
CA CYS A 517 20.33 13.91 13.82
C CYS A 517 20.81 13.82 15.27
N GLN A 518 22.12 13.58 15.49
CA GLN A 518 22.70 13.56 16.83
C GLN A 518 22.57 14.92 17.55
N GLU A 519 22.86 16.02 16.86
CA GLU A 519 22.72 17.39 17.39
C GLU A 519 21.26 17.77 17.71
N LEU A 520 20.30 17.26 16.93
CA LEU A 520 18.87 17.52 17.12
C LEU A 520 18.15 16.49 18.02
N GLY A 521 18.79 15.38 18.36
CA GLY A 521 18.19 14.28 19.13
C GLY A 521 17.18 13.42 18.35
N LEU A 522 17.35 13.34 17.02
CA LEU A 522 16.47 12.60 16.11
C LEU A 522 16.93 11.13 15.92
N PRO A 523 16.02 10.19 15.58
CA PRO A 523 16.39 8.81 15.25
C PRO A 523 17.29 8.73 14.00
N CYS A 524 18.44 8.09 14.12
CA CYS A 524 19.33 7.77 12.99
C CYS A 524 20.31 6.65 13.39
N SER A 525 20.93 6.00 12.39
CA SER A 525 22.11 5.16 12.66
C SER A 525 23.29 6.04 13.12
N PRO A 526 24.16 5.58 14.05
CA PRO A 526 25.19 6.44 14.65
C PRO A 526 26.18 6.99 13.62
N PRO A 527 26.69 8.24 13.75
CA PRO A 527 27.68 8.80 12.83
C PRO A 527 28.93 7.94 12.65
N ALA A 528 29.37 7.26 13.71
CA ALA A 528 30.49 6.32 13.63
C ALA A 528 30.19 5.10 12.72
N ALA A 529 28.95 4.61 12.70
CA ALA A 529 28.51 3.53 11.81
C ALA A 529 28.41 4.01 10.36
N MET A 530 27.92 5.24 10.13
CA MET A 530 27.89 5.84 8.78
C MET A 530 29.30 6.09 8.23
N ARG A 531 30.21 6.67 9.02
CA ARG A 531 31.62 6.86 8.63
C ARG A 531 32.31 5.53 8.32
N LEU A 532 32.06 4.51 9.14
CA LEU A 532 32.58 3.16 8.93
C LEU A 532 32.10 2.55 7.60
N ALA A 533 30.79 2.64 7.32
CA ALA A 533 30.18 2.10 6.11
C ALA A 533 30.67 2.82 4.83
N LYS A 534 30.73 4.15 4.84
CA LYS A 534 31.11 5.00 3.69
C LYS A 534 32.59 4.90 3.32
N GLN A 535 33.49 4.51 4.23
CA GLN A 535 34.89 4.22 3.90
C GLN A 535 35.10 2.72 3.67
N LYS A 536 35.37 2.35 2.41
CA LYS A 536 35.38 0.96 1.94
C LYS A 536 36.42 0.09 2.65
N SER A 537 37.65 0.56 2.85
CA SER A 537 38.68 -0.23 3.55
C SER A 537 38.35 -0.43 5.03
N CYS A 538 37.82 0.60 5.70
CA CYS A 538 37.38 0.53 7.09
C CYS A 538 36.25 -0.48 7.28
N THR A 539 35.26 -0.52 6.37
CA THR A 539 34.22 -1.56 6.37
C THR A 539 34.81 -2.96 6.31
N GLN A 540 35.66 -3.25 5.32
CA GLN A 540 36.26 -4.58 5.14
C GLN A 540 37.11 -4.99 6.34
N LEU A 541 38.02 -4.12 6.79
CA LEU A 541 38.94 -4.38 7.91
C LEU A 541 38.23 -4.52 9.26
N HIS A 542 37.12 -3.80 9.47
CA HIS A 542 36.27 -3.96 10.66
C HIS A 542 35.54 -5.29 10.63
N LEU A 543 34.85 -5.61 9.53
CA LEU A 543 34.07 -6.84 9.42
C LEU A 543 34.95 -8.10 9.47
N LEU A 544 36.19 -8.08 8.94
CA LEU A 544 37.18 -9.16 9.14
C LEU A 544 37.49 -9.44 10.62
N ARG A 545 37.38 -8.43 11.50
CA ARG A 545 37.61 -8.56 12.95
C ARG A 545 36.35 -9.01 13.71
N CYS A 546 35.16 -8.88 13.11
CA CYS A 546 33.88 -9.27 13.68
C CYS A 546 33.70 -10.81 13.68
N GLN A 547 34.32 -11.48 14.64
CA GLN A 547 34.15 -12.91 14.88
C GLN A 547 33.07 -13.19 15.94
N GLY A 548 32.36 -14.32 15.80
CA GLY A 548 31.38 -14.78 16.78
C GLY A 548 29.93 -14.52 16.37
N PRO A 549 28.98 -14.58 17.33
CA PRO A 549 27.56 -14.39 17.05
C PRO A 549 27.23 -12.91 16.71
N PRO A 550 26.19 -12.66 15.89
CA PRO A 550 25.28 -13.64 15.32
C PRO A 550 25.92 -14.41 14.14
N TRP A 551 25.71 -15.72 14.10
CA TRP A 551 26.23 -16.58 13.03
C TRP A 551 25.32 -16.56 11.79
N PRO A 552 25.85 -16.73 10.55
CA PRO A 552 27.27 -16.68 10.18
C PRO A 552 27.90 -15.31 10.50
N ALA A 553 29.16 -15.32 10.93
CA ALA A 553 29.87 -14.11 11.35
C ALA A 553 30.19 -13.20 10.14
N PRO A 554 30.10 -11.86 10.26
CA PRO A 554 30.34 -10.96 9.13
C PRO A 554 31.74 -11.09 8.49
N SER A 555 32.73 -11.54 9.25
CA SER A 555 34.09 -11.83 8.77
C SER A 555 34.16 -12.87 7.64
N LEU A 556 33.11 -13.68 7.45
CA LEU A 556 33.02 -14.63 6.33
C LEU A 556 32.74 -13.94 4.99
N HIS A 557 32.11 -12.77 5.01
CA HIS A 557 31.72 -12.01 3.81
C HIS A 557 32.75 -10.95 3.42
N ALA A 558 33.52 -10.44 4.39
CA ALA A 558 34.59 -9.49 4.10
C ALA A 558 35.78 -10.12 3.35
N VAL A 559 36.63 -9.28 2.77
CA VAL A 559 37.84 -9.64 2.02
C VAL A 559 39.06 -8.80 2.45
N PRO A 560 40.30 -9.30 2.27
CA PRO A 560 41.52 -8.52 2.49
C PRO A 560 41.57 -7.25 1.63
N CYS A 561 42.00 -6.15 2.25
CA CYS A 561 42.32 -4.91 1.57
C CYS A 561 43.40 -4.13 2.32
N CYS A 562 44.00 -3.14 1.66
CA CYS A 562 44.93 -2.18 2.22
C CYS A 562 44.55 -0.76 1.76
N PRO A 563 44.37 0.22 2.66
CA PRO A 563 44.27 1.62 2.27
C PRO A 563 45.61 2.13 1.72
N LEU A 564 45.54 3.13 0.84
CA LEU A 564 46.66 3.67 0.09
C LEU A 564 46.62 5.21 0.15
N GLU A 565 47.54 5.80 0.90
CA GLU A 565 47.74 7.25 0.98
C GLU A 565 49.07 7.68 0.32
N SER A 566 49.97 6.74 0.03
CA SER A 566 51.27 7.01 -0.60
C SER A 566 51.78 5.85 -1.45
N GLU A 567 52.74 6.14 -2.36
CA GLU A 567 53.49 5.13 -3.13
C GLU A 567 54.17 4.08 -2.23
N ALA A 568 54.57 4.47 -1.01
CA ALA A 568 55.16 3.55 -0.03
C ALA A 568 54.13 2.60 0.59
N ASP A 569 52.83 2.88 0.46
CA ASP A 569 51.75 1.98 0.87
C ASP A 569 51.35 1.03 -0.27
N VAL A 570 51.48 1.46 -1.53
CA VAL A 570 51.35 0.59 -2.71
C VAL A 570 52.36 -0.57 -2.64
N GLU A 571 53.64 -0.26 -2.41
CA GLU A 571 54.72 -1.25 -2.24
C GLU A 571 54.43 -2.25 -1.09
N LYS A 572 53.78 -1.82 0.00
CA LYS A 572 53.37 -2.70 1.10
C LYS A 572 52.14 -3.53 0.75
N ALA A 573 51.19 -2.95 0.02
CA ALA A 573 49.89 -3.55 -0.27
C ALA A 573 50.01 -4.70 -1.28
N VAL A 574 50.87 -4.58 -2.29
CA VAL A 574 51.15 -5.65 -3.27
C VAL A 574 51.78 -6.91 -2.66
N HIS A 575 52.24 -6.83 -1.41
CA HIS A 575 52.72 -7.98 -0.62
C HIS A 575 51.69 -8.51 0.39
N GLN A 576 50.58 -7.81 0.61
CA GLN A 576 49.55 -8.15 1.61
C GLN A 576 48.22 -8.57 0.99
N VAL A 577 47.88 -8.06 -0.20
CA VAL A 577 46.66 -8.38 -0.94
C VAL A 577 47.03 -9.29 -2.13
N PRO A 578 46.33 -10.42 -2.34
CA PRO A 578 46.54 -11.26 -3.52
C PRO A 578 46.30 -10.48 -4.82
N LEU A 579 47.08 -10.77 -5.86
CA LEU A 579 46.88 -10.26 -7.22
C LEU A 579 46.37 -11.37 -8.16
N PRO A 580 45.49 -11.07 -9.14
CA PRO A 580 44.97 -9.73 -9.47
C PRO A 580 44.11 -9.13 -8.36
N GLY A 581 44.13 -7.80 -8.26
CA GLY A 581 43.41 -7.03 -7.24
C GLY A 581 42.59 -5.91 -7.87
N VAL A 582 41.73 -5.29 -7.08
CA VAL A 582 40.94 -4.12 -7.49
C VAL A 582 41.43 -2.91 -6.72
N MET A 583 41.93 -1.92 -7.43
CA MET A 583 42.15 -0.58 -6.86
C MET A 583 40.90 0.25 -7.07
N LYS A 584 40.45 0.94 -6.02
CA LYS A 584 39.31 1.87 -6.07
C LYS A 584 39.46 3.03 -5.10
N LEU A 585 38.70 4.11 -5.29
CA LEU A 585 38.62 5.23 -4.35
C LEU A 585 37.86 4.81 -3.08
N GLU A 586 38.35 5.26 -1.92
CA GLU A 586 37.73 5.00 -0.62
C GLU A 586 36.31 5.55 -0.54
N PHE A 587 36.11 6.79 -0.98
CA PHE A 587 34.84 7.53 -0.84
C PHE A 587 34.07 7.71 -2.16
N GLY A 588 34.72 7.46 -3.30
CA GLY A 588 34.15 7.68 -4.64
C GLY A 588 33.04 6.70 -5.02
N ALA A 589 32.31 7.05 -6.09
CA ALA A 589 31.13 6.35 -6.60
C ALA A 589 31.21 6.20 -8.14
N GLY A 590 30.22 5.54 -8.75
CA GLY A 590 30.07 5.48 -10.22
C GLY A 590 31.20 4.74 -10.96
N ALA A 591 31.93 3.86 -10.27
CA ALA A 591 33.17 3.22 -10.74
C ALA A 591 34.33 4.19 -11.09
N VAL A 592 34.25 5.46 -10.68
CA VAL A 592 35.33 6.44 -10.87
C VAL A 592 36.60 5.98 -10.13
N GLY A 593 37.74 6.05 -10.83
CA GLY A 593 39.03 5.63 -10.28
C GLY A 593 39.15 4.12 -9.97
N VAL A 594 38.21 3.28 -10.40
CA VAL A 594 38.30 1.81 -10.24
C VAL A 594 39.16 1.19 -11.34
N ARG A 595 40.03 0.23 -10.99
CA ARG A 595 40.81 -0.55 -11.97
C ARG A 595 41.17 -1.95 -11.45
N LEU A 596 40.98 -2.97 -12.30
CA LEU A 596 41.62 -4.28 -12.16
C LEU A 596 43.13 -4.15 -12.41
N VAL A 597 43.95 -4.59 -11.46
CA VAL A 597 45.42 -4.57 -11.53
C VAL A 597 45.98 -5.99 -11.37
N GLU A 598 46.79 -6.44 -12.34
CA GLU A 598 47.31 -7.81 -12.38
C GLU A 598 48.67 -7.97 -11.68
N ASP A 599 49.44 -6.87 -11.59
CA ASP A 599 50.81 -6.86 -11.07
C ASP A 599 51.13 -5.54 -10.32
N ALA A 600 52.26 -5.53 -9.60
CA ALA A 600 52.70 -4.34 -8.85
C ALA A 600 52.99 -3.11 -9.73
N PRO A 601 53.66 -3.21 -10.91
CA PRO A 601 53.78 -2.10 -11.86
C PRO A 601 52.45 -1.44 -12.21
N GLN A 602 51.39 -2.21 -12.49
CA GLN A 602 50.05 -1.68 -12.76
C GLN A 602 49.45 -0.97 -11.56
N CYS A 603 49.73 -1.43 -10.33
CA CYS A 603 49.30 -0.76 -9.10
C CYS A 603 49.93 0.63 -8.98
N HIS A 604 51.25 0.75 -9.16
CA HIS A 604 51.96 2.02 -9.12
C HIS A 604 51.53 2.96 -10.26
N GLU A 605 51.41 2.47 -11.49
CA GLU A 605 50.94 3.27 -12.64
C GLU A 605 49.56 3.87 -12.36
N HIS A 606 48.64 3.07 -11.84
CA HIS A 606 47.28 3.51 -11.57
C HIS A 606 47.20 4.48 -10.38
N PHE A 607 47.93 4.22 -9.29
CA PHE A 607 48.02 5.13 -8.15
C PHE A 607 48.61 6.49 -8.55
N SER A 608 49.78 6.51 -9.22
CA SER A 608 50.42 7.73 -9.75
C SER A 608 49.57 8.49 -10.77
N ARG A 609 48.62 7.82 -11.43
CA ARG A 609 47.65 8.44 -12.35
C ARG A 609 46.52 9.11 -11.58
N VAL A 610 45.81 8.37 -10.71
CA VAL A 610 44.74 8.91 -9.86
C VAL A 610 45.27 10.05 -8.97
N ALA A 611 46.47 9.90 -8.41
CA ALA A 611 47.16 10.93 -7.64
C ALA A 611 47.65 12.15 -8.46
N ARG A 612 47.35 12.22 -9.75
CA ARG A 612 47.58 13.38 -10.62
C ARG A 612 46.26 13.94 -11.17
N ASP A 613 45.42 13.05 -11.69
CA ASP A 613 44.28 13.41 -12.53
C ASP A 613 42.99 13.60 -11.72
N LEU A 614 42.97 13.20 -10.44
CA LEU A 614 41.89 13.43 -9.49
C LEU A 614 42.50 14.05 -8.22
N GLN A 615 42.46 15.37 -8.05
CA GLN A 615 42.92 16.09 -6.86
C GLN A 615 41.75 16.63 -6.02
N GLY A 616 40.61 16.90 -6.64
CA GLY A 616 39.39 17.34 -5.98
C GLY A 616 38.15 17.31 -6.87
N GLU A 617 37.07 17.87 -6.33
CA GLU A 617 35.71 17.83 -6.91
C GLU A 617 35.60 18.50 -8.28
N ALA A 618 36.45 19.49 -8.54
CA ALA A 618 36.54 20.18 -9.83
C ALA A 618 37.10 19.29 -10.96
N ASP A 619 37.76 18.18 -10.61
CA ASP A 619 38.27 17.21 -11.58
C ASP A 619 37.21 16.11 -11.85
N HIS A 620 36.47 15.67 -10.82
CA HIS A 620 35.33 14.76 -10.97
C HIS A 620 34.39 14.78 -9.75
N PRO A 621 33.06 14.85 -9.92
CA PRO A 621 32.12 14.79 -8.79
C PRO A 621 32.15 13.43 -8.06
N GLY A 622 32.29 12.33 -8.82
CA GLY A 622 32.38 10.96 -8.28
C GLY A 622 33.65 10.63 -7.48
N ILE A 623 34.55 11.60 -7.21
CA ILE A 623 35.75 11.39 -6.38
C ILE A 623 35.41 11.13 -4.90
N GLY A 624 34.26 11.63 -4.43
CA GLY A 624 33.86 11.68 -3.03
C GLY A 624 34.09 13.08 -2.46
N LEU A 625 33.01 13.88 -2.42
CA LEU A 625 33.03 15.31 -2.05
C LEU A 625 33.70 15.51 -0.67
N GLY A 626 34.66 16.44 -0.58
CA GLY A 626 35.48 16.73 0.60
C GLY A 626 36.61 15.72 0.91
N TRP A 627 36.58 14.49 0.39
CA TRP A 627 37.48 13.41 0.84
C TRP A 627 38.72 13.16 -0.04
N GLY A 628 38.73 13.69 -1.26
CA GLY A 628 39.88 13.62 -2.17
C GLY A 628 40.16 12.20 -2.69
N ASN A 629 41.41 11.94 -3.08
CA ASN A 629 41.81 10.76 -3.86
C ASN A 629 42.38 9.59 -3.05
N ALA A 630 42.00 9.45 -1.77
CA ALA A 630 42.38 8.30 -0.97
C ALA A 630 41.90 6.99 -1.63
N MET A 631 42.79 6.01 -1.79
CA MET A 631 42.52 4.75 -2.49
C MET A 631 42.60 3.56 -1.55
N LEU A 632 42.13 2.39 -2.01
CA LEU A 632 42.46 1.09 -1.46
C LEU A 632 42.84 0.10 -2.57
N LEU A 633 43.66 -0.88 -2.23
CA LEU A 633 43.82 -2.14 -2.97
C LEU A 633 43.01 -3.23 -2.24
N MET A 634 42.13 -3.93 -2.95
CA MET A 634 41.25 -4.99 -2.44
C MET A 634 41.48 -6.29 -3.22
N GLU A 635 41.29 -7.45 -2.58
CA GLU A 635 41.29 -8.75 -3.28
C GLU A 635 40.25 -8.75 -4.42
N PHE A 636 40.62 -9.24 -5.61
CA PHE A 636 39.67 -9.42 -6.71
C PHE A 636 38.75 -10.61 -6.42
N VAL A 637 37.44 -10.34 -6.35
CA VAL A 637 36.43 -11.36 -6.05
C VAL A 637 35.74 -11.85 -7.32
N GLU A 638 36.07 -13.08 -7.73
CA GLU A 638 35.41 -13.74 -8.85
C GLU A 638 34.00 -14.26 -8.47
N GLY A 639 32.98 -13.82 -9.21
CA GLY A 639 31.60 -14.23 -8.98
C GLY A 639 30.58 -13.41 -9.80
N THR A 640 29.31 -13.79 -9.69
CA THR A 640 28.19 -12.97 -10.18
C THR A 640 27.92 -11.83 -9.19
N GLU A 641 27.55 -10.66 -9.68
CA GLU A 641 27.36 -9.45 -8.86
C GLU A 641 25.87 -9.19 -8.62
N HIS A 642 25.54 -8.75 -7.41
CA HIS A 642 24.17 -8.60 -6.91
C HIS A 642 24.08 -7.45 -5.94
N ASP A 643 22.99 -6.69 -6.05
CA ASP A 643 22.66 -5.64 -5.08
C ASP A 643 21.53 -6.10 -4.17
N VAL A 644 21.64 -5.78 -2.89
CA VAL A 644 20.62 -6.11 -1.89
C VAL A 644 20.16 -4.84 -1.19
N ASP A 645 18.97 -4.36 -1.56
CA ASP A 645 18.27 -3.25 -0.91
C ASP A 645 17.49 -3.76 0.31
N LEU A 646 17.97 -3.42 1.50
CA LEU A 646 17.42 -3.79 2.80
C LEU A 646 16.63 -2.63 3.42
N VAL A 647 15.52 -2.95 4.08
CA VAL A 647 14.87 -2.03 5.04
C VAL A 647 15.01 -2.59 6.45
N LEU A 648 15.74 -1.88 7.31
CA LEU A 648 15.99 -2.26 8.70
C LEU A 648 15.30 -1.30 9.68
N PHE A 649 14.77 -1.85 10.76
CA PHE A 649 14.19 -1.08 11.87
C PHE A 649 14.41 -1.80 13.20
N GLY A 650 15.00 -1.13 14.19
CA GLY A 650 15.39 -1.69 15.49
C GLY A 650 16.33 -2.89 15.35
N GLY A 651 17.25 -2.88 14.38
CA GLY A 651 18.14 -3.99 14.07
C GLY A 651 17.44 -5.22 13.47
N ARG A 652 16.21 -5.09 12.99
CA ARG A 652 15.43 -6.17 12.36
C ARG A 652 15.23 -5.93 10.88
N LEU A 653 15.46 -6.95 10.07
CA LEU A 653 15.09 -6.97 8.67
C LEU A 653 13.56 -6.93 8.51
N LEU A 654 13.05 -5.91 7.80
CA LEU A 654 11.63 -5.77 7.44
C LEU A 654 11.34 -6.25 6.03
N ALA A 655 12.21 -5.91 5.07
CA ALA A 655 12.16 -6.33 3.68
C ALA A 655 13.57 -6.35 3.09
N ALA A 656 13.76 -7.16 2.05
CA ALA A 656 14.94 -7.15 1.20
C ALA A 656 14.49 -7.30 -0.26
N PHE A 657 15.24 -6.68 -1.17
CA PHE A 657 15.04 -6.77 -2.62
C PHE A 657 16.40 -7.04 -3.27
N VAL A 658 16.47 -8.05 -4.14
CA VAL A 658 17.72 -8.44 -4.81
C VAL A 658 17.60 -8.20 -6.31
N SER A 659 18.60 -7.53 -6.88
CA SER A 659 18.85 -7.42 -8.32
C SER A 659 20.13 -8.16 -8.71
N ASP A 660 20.09 -8.78 -9.89
CA ASP A 660 21.28 -9.38 -10.51
C ASP A 660 21.93 -8.35 -11.43
N ASN A 661 23.26 -8.20 -11.36
CA ASN A 661 24.03 -7.34 -12.25
C ASN A 661 24.70 -8.15 -13.36
N GLY A 662 24.76 -7.55 -14.55
CA GLY A 662 25.43 -8.09 -15.73
C GLY A 662 26.95 -8.03 -15.59
N PRO A 663 27.70 -8.67 -16.49
CA PRO A 663 29.16 -8.60 -16.47
C PRO A 663 29.63 -7.16 -16.75
N THR A 664 30.33 -6.59 -15.77
CA THR A 664 30.95 -5.26 -15.80
C THR A 664 32.04 -5.14 -16.86
N ARG A 665 32.28 -3.94 -17.41
CA ARG A 665 33.36 -3.71 -18.38
C ARG A 665 34.71 -3.59 -17.70
N LEU A 666 35.61 -4.53 -18.01
CA LEU A 666 36.99 -4.49 -17.53
C LEU A 666 37.85 -3.53 -18.37
N PRO A 667 38.87 -2.88 -17.78
CA PRO A 667 39.32 -3.02 -16.38
C PRO A 667 38.62 -2.10 -15.38
N GLY A 668 37.75 -1.19 -15.83
CA GLY A 668 37.14 -0.14 -15.00
C GLY A 668 35.95 -0.55 -14.14
N PHE A 669 35.41 -1.76 -14.34
CA PHE A 669 34.20 -2.28 -13.70
C PHE A 669 32.90 -1.48 -13.96
N THR A 670 32.83 -0.69 -15.04
CA THR A 670 31.61 0.03 -15.42
C THR A 670 30.43 -0.93 -15.59
N GLU A 671 29.29 -0.60 -14.96
CA GLU A 671 28.03 -1.34 -15.05
C GLU A 671 27.49 -1.41 -16.49
N THR A 672 26.81 -2.51 -16.81
CA THR A 672 26.34 -2.78 -18.18
C THR A 672 24.86 -3.11 -18.27
N ALA A 673 24.35 -3.91 -17.34
CA ALA A 673 22.99 -4.42 -17.35
C ALA A 673 22.54 -4.86 -15.96
N ALA A 674 21.23 -4.94 -15.74
CA ALA A 674 20.65 -5.51 -14.52
C ALA A 674 19.32 -6.22 -14.77
N CYS A 675 18.92 -7.09 -13.83
CA CYS A 675 17.63 -7.77 -13.79
C CYS A 675 17.01 -7.71 -12.39
N MET A 676 15.70 -7.48 -12.30
CA MET A 676 14.93 -7.58 -11.06
C MET A 676 13.54 -8.20 -11.32
N PRO A 677 13.02 -9.09 -10.46
CA PRO A 677 13.71 -9.76 -9.34
C PRO A 677 14.93 -10.56 -9.80
N THR A 678 15.80 -10.91 -8.85
CA THR A 678 16.86 -11.89 -9.05
C THR A 678 16.34 -13.19 -9.67
N GLY A 679 17.12 -13.77 -10.57
CA GLY A 679 16.92 -15.10 -11.16
C GLY A 679 17.58 -16.23 -10.35
N LEU A 680 18.19 -15.93 -9.20
CA LEU A 680 18.85 -16.91 -8.34
C LEU A 680 17.90 -17.94 -7.73
N ALA A 681 18.45 -19.08 -7.30
CA ALA A 681 17.70 -20.02 -6.47
C ALA A 681 17.36 -19.39 -5.11
N PRO A 682 16.19 -19.71 -4.49
CA PRO A 682 15.78 -19.12 -3.22
C PRO A 682 16.81 -19.28 -2.08
N GLU A 683 17.60 -20.35 -2.09
CA GLU A 683 18.68 -20.58 -1.13
C GLU A 683 19.86 -19.60 -1.32
N GLN A 684 20.15 -19.21 -2.56
CA GLN A 684 21.21 -18.25 -2.90
C GLN A 684 20.75 -16.81 -2.62
N GLU A 685 19.51 -16.47 -2.98
CA GLU A 685 18.86 -15.21 -2.58
C GLU A 685 18.88 -15.05 -1.05
N ALA A 686 18.47 -16.09 -0.30
CA ALA A 686 18.51 -16.08 1.15
C ALA A 686 19.94 -15.94 1.72
N GLN A 687 20.95 -16.51 1.06
CA GLN A 687 22.36 -16.30 1.45
C GLN A 687 22.80 -14.85 1.26
N LEU A 688 22.49 -14.22 0.11
CA LEU A 688 22.80 -12.81 -0.15
C LEU A 688 22.10 -11.89 0.87
N VAL A 689 20.80 -12.09 1.09
CA VAL A 689 20.02 -11.30 2.05
C VAL A 689 20.55 -11.45 3.49
N GLN A 690 20.94 -12.66 3.90
CA GLN A 690 21.58 -12.85 5.21
C GLN A 690 22.97 -12.21 5.28
N ALA A 691 23.78 -12.32 4.24
CA ALA A 691 25.11 -11.70 4.19
C ALA A 691 25.02 -10.17 4.31
N ALA A 692 24.18 -9.54 3.48
CA ALA A 692 23.92 -8.11 3.51
C ALA A 692 23.46 -7.65 4.90
N PHE A 693 22.45 -8.32 5.46
CA PHE A 693 21.91 -8.01 6.80
C PHE A 693 22.97 -8.16 7.90
N ARG A 694 23.81 -9.19 7.84
CA ARG A 694 24.91 -9.41 8.81
C ARG A 694 26.01 -8.37 8.68
N CYS A 695 26.36 -7.93 7.48
CA CYS A 695 27.31 -6.85 7.24
C CYS A 695 26.80 -5.52 7.81
N CYS A 696 25.54 -5.13 7.52
CA CYS A 696 24.92 -3.93 8.10
C CYS A 696 24.92 -3.96 9.64
N LEU A 697 24.46 -5.06 10.25
CA LEU A 697 24.51 -5.20 11.71
C LEU A 697 25.93 -5.17 12.27
N GLY A 698 26.91 -5.75 11.56
CA GLY A 698 28.32 -5.74 11.94
C GLY A 698 28.93 -4.34 11.96
N CYS A 699 28.49 -3.45 11.07
CA CYS A 699 28.86 -2.02 11.06
C CYS A 699 28.03 -1.17 12.03
N GLY A 700 27.00 -1.72 12.69
CA GLY A 700 26.12 -0.97 13.59
C GLY A 700 24.99 -0.20 12.90
N LEU A 701 24.66 -0.56 11.66
CA LEU A 701 23.51 -0.02 10.92
C LEU A 701 22.24 -0.78 11.33
N LEU A 702 21.38 -0.13 12.12
CA LEU A 702 20.22 -0.76 12.76
C LEU A 702 18.87 -0.28 12.22
N ASP A 703 18.85 0.98 11.76
CA ASP A 703 17.67 1.72 11.34
C ASP A 703 18.01 2.52 10.09
N GLY A 704 17.40 2.14 8.96
CA GLY A 704 17.55 2.81 7.67
C GLY A 704 17.13 1.94 6.48
N VAL A 705 17.31 2.48 5.29
CA VAL A 705 17.30 1.73 4.03
C VAL A 705 18.75 1.68 3.55
N PHE A 706 19.25 0.48 3.23
CA PHE A 706 20.65 0.23 2.94
C PHE A 706 20.78 -0.65 1.70
N ASN A 707 21.63 -0.26 0.76
CA ASN A 707 21.98 -1.03 -0.41
C ASN A 707 23.35 -1.67 -0.19
N VAL A 708 23.47 -2.96 -0.47
CA VAL A 708 24.69 -3.74 -0.20
C VAL A 708 25.10 -4.50 -1.45
N GLU A 709 26.30 -4.22 -1.95
CA GLU A 709 26.85 -4.78 -3.17
C GLU A 709 27.65 -6.06 -2.84
N LEU A 710 27.32 -7.17 -3.49
CA LEU A 710 27.84 -8.49 -3.17
C LEU A 710 28.22 -9.28 -4.43
N LYS A 711 29.39 -9.93 -4.41
CA LYS A 711 29.70 -11.02 -5.33
C LYS A 711 29.25 -12.35 -4.73
N LEU A 712 28.41 -13.09 -5.45
CA LEU A 712 28.10 -14.48 -5.14
C LEU A 712 29.18 -15.38 -5.75
N THR A 713 30.02 -15.95 -4.90
CA THR A 713 31.15 -16.83 -5.26
C THR A 713 30.80 -18.30 -5.04
N GLY A 714 31.65 -19.23 -5.49
CA GLY A 714 31.53 -20.66 -5.14
C GLY A 714 31.67 -20.97 -3.64
N ALA A 715 32.21 -20.04 -2.84
CA ALA A 715 32.30 -20.12 -1.39
C ALA A 715 31.17 -19.35 -0.66
N GLY A 716 30.22 -18.76 -1.40
CA GLY A 716 29.14 -17.93 -0.89
C GLY A 716 29.34 -16.42 -1.12
N PRO A 717 28.47 -15.57 -0.54
CA PRO A 717 28.51 -14.12 -0.73
C PRO A 717 29.76 -13.45 -0.15
N LYS A 718 30.32 -12.51 -0.90
CA LYS A 718 31.46 -11.65 -0.56
C LYS A 718 31.12 -10.18 -0.79
N LEU A 719 31.37 -9.35 0.21
CA LEU A 719 31.03 -7.93 0.25
C LEU A 719 31.95 -7.12 -0.68
N ILE A 720 31.37 -6.26 -1.50
CA ILE A 720 32.09 -5.25 -2.29
C ILE A 720 32.05 -3.90 -1.57
N GLU A 721 30.87 -3.44 -1.15
CA GLU A 721 30.65 -2.25 -0.30
C GLU A 721 29.22 -2.20 0.29
N ILE A 722 29.02 -1.25 1.22
CA ILE A 722 27.73 -0.94 1.85
C ILE A 722 27.43 0.53 1.57
N ASN A 723 26.40 0.80 0.77
CA ASN A 723 25.85 2.12 0.56
C ASN A 723 24.85 2.41 1.70
N PRO A 724 25.07 3.39 2.61
CA PRO A 724 24.20 3.63 3.77
C PRO A 724 22.86 4.34 3.43
N ARG A 725 22.31 4.05 2.24
CA ARG A 725 21.12 4.63 1.61
C ARG A 725 20.44 3.57 0.72
N MET A 726 19.30 3.91 0.13
CA MET A 726 18.70 3.10 -0.95
C MET A 726 19.58 3.05 -2.22
N GLY A 727 19.40 1.98 -3.00
CA GLY A 727 20.08 1.74 -4.26
C GLY A 727 19.89 2.88 -5.27
N GLY A 728 20.95 3.13 -6.03
CA GLY A 728 21.00 4.21 -7.01
C GLY A 728 20.24 3.90 -8.31
N PHE A 729 20.47 4.75 -9.30
CA PHE A 729 19.96 4.59 -10.67
C PHE A 729 18.45 4.30 -10.69
N TYR A 730 18.06 3.11 -11.18
CA TYR A 730 16.68 2.69 -11.39
C TYR A 730 16.14 1.75 -10.29
N LEU A 731 16.97 1.34 -9.32
CA LEU A 731 16.61 0.28 -8.36
C LEU A 731 15.38 0.65 -7.51
N ARG A 732 15.34 1.88 -6.97
CA ARG A 732 14.16 2.42 -6.26
C ARG A 732 12.87 2.27 -7.08
N ASP A 733 12.90 2.70 -8.33
CA ASP A 733 11.70 2.78 -9.16
C ASP A 733 11.26 1.40 -9.66
N TRP A 734 12.22 0.49 -9.91
CA TRP A 734 11.94 -0.92 -10.17
C TRP A 734 11.32 -1.61 -8.95
N ILE A 735 11.81 -1.33 -7.73
CA ILE A 735 11.23 -1.88 -6.49
C ILE A 735 9.79 -1.37 -6.30
N LEU A 736 9.54 -0.10 -6.59
CA LEU A 736 8.21 0.49 -6.56
C LEU A 736 7.27 -0.09 -7.64
N GLU A 737 7.74 -0.31 -8.86
CA GLU A 737 6.93 -0.92 -9.94
C GLU A 737 6.61 -2.38 -9.66
N LEU A 738 7.63 -3.17 -9.31
CA LEU A 738 7.54 -4.63 -9.20
C LEU A 738 6.87 -5.09 -7.90
N TYR A 739 7.20 -4.50 -6.76
CA TYR A 739 6.68 -4.92 -5.47
C TYR A 739 5.58 -3.98 -4.93
N GLY A 740 5.58 -2.72 -5.37
CA GLY A 740 4.70 -1.69 -4.80
C GLY A 740 5.22 -1.14 -3.47
N VAL A 741 6.55 -1.15 -3.27
CA VAL A 741 7.22 -0.62 -2.07
C VAL A 741 7.98 0.65 -2.44
N ASP A 742 7.67 1.74 -1.76
CA ASP A 742 8.37 3.02 -1.91
C ASP A 742 9.51 3.10 -0.87
N LEU A 743 10.75 2.89 -1.31
CA LEU A 743 11.92 2.96 -0.43
C LEU A 743 12.16 4.37 0.13
N LEU A 744 11.77 5.42 -0.59
CA LEU A 744 11.93 6.80 -0.12
C LEU A 744 10.96 7.07 1.04
N LEU A 745 9.71 6.61 0.92
CA LEU A 745 8.74 6.64 2.02
C LEU A 745 9.19 5.77 3.20
N ALA A 746 9.74 4.58 2.93
CA ALA A 746 10.26 3.71 3.98
C ALA A 746 11.42 4.39 4.76
N ALA A 747 12.36 5.03 4.06
CA ALA A 747 13.44 5.80 4.66
C ALA A 747 12.89 6.96 5.52
N ALA A 748 11.94 7.74 4.99
CA ALA A 748 11.30 8.82 5.72
C ALA A 748 10.57 8.33 6.99
N MET A 749 9.85 7.20 6.91
CA MET A 749 9.20 6.59 8.07
C MET A 749 10.22 6.19 9.14
N VAL A 750 11.27 5.45 8.76
CA VAL A 750 12.32 5.00 9.70
C VAL A 750 13.04 6.19 10.36
N ALA A 751 13.34 7.24 9.60
CA ALA A 751 13.94 8.47 10.12
C ALA A 751 13.06 9.19 11.15
N CYS A 752 11.74 9.08 11.01
CA CYS A 752 10.76 9.59 11.98
C CYS A 752 10.49 8.62 13.15
N GLY A 753 11.27 7.53 13.30
CA GLY A 753 11.04 6.49 14.29
C GLY A 753 9.87 5.55 13.98
N LEU A 754 9.15 5.76 12.87
CA LEU A 754 7.97 4.98 12.48
C LEU A 754 8.39 3.69 11.77
N ARG A 755 7.94 2.53 12.26
CA ARG A 755 8.16 1.25 11.58
C ARG A 755 7.37 1.18 10.24
N PRO A 756 8.03 1.01 9.08
CA PRO A 756 7.33 0.83 7.80
C PRO A 756 6.44 -0.43 7.77
N ALA A 757 5.24 -0.30 7.22
CA ALA A 757 4.30 -1.40 7.01
C ALA A 757 4.58 -2.08 5.65
N LEU A 758 5.59 -2.95 5.62
CA LEU A 758 6.02 -3.66 4.41
C LEU A 758 5.44 -5.09 4.33
N PRO A 759 5.24 -5.63 3.12
CA PRO A 759 4.88 -7.04 2.95
C PRO A 759 5.98 -7.94 3.53
N THR A 760 5.63 -8.91 4.37
CA THR A 760 6.62 -9.83 4.97
C THR A 760 7.32 -10.73 3.95
N HIS A 761 6.68 -10.97 2.81
CA HIS A 761 7.23 -11.65 1.64
C HIS A 761 6.81 -10.86 0.39
N PRO A 762 7.57 -9.83 -0.02
CA PRO A 762 7.24 -9.07 -1.22
C PRO A 762 7.32 -9.99 -2.44
N ARG A 763 6.27 -10.02 -3.26
CA ARG A 763 6.25 -10.78 -4.52
C ARG A 763 6.26 -9.81 -5.69
N ALA A 764 7.24 -9.98 -6.58
CA ALA A 764 7.31 -9.21 -7.81
C ALA A 764 6.07 -9.46 -8.70
N ARG A 765 5.59 -8.41 -9.37
CA ARG A 765 4.43 -8.44 -10.28
C ARG A 765 4.80 -8.73 -11.74
N GLY A 766 6.10 -8.85 -12.03
CA GLY A 766 6.70 -9.05 -13.34
C GLY A 766 8.22 -9.07 -13.20
N HIS A 767 8.92 -8.87 -14.30
CA HIS A 767 10.38 -8.76 -14.36
C HIS A 767 10.76 -7.53 -15.16
N LEU A 768 11.80 -6.83 -14.72
CA LEU A 768 12.49 -5.78 -15.44
C LEU A 768 13.91 -6.24 -15.76
N VAL A 769 14.32 -6.02 -17.00
CA VAL A 769 15.69 -6.23 -17.47
C VAL A 769 16.12 -4.95 -18.15
N GLY A 770 17.32 -4.44 -17.86
CA GLY A 770 17.82 -3.17 -18.38
C GLY A 770 19.29 -3.19 -18.78
N VAL A 771 19.70 -2.20 -19.57
CA VAL A 771 21.10 -1.90 -19.91
C VAL A 771 21.43 -0.44 -19.67
N MET A 772 22.70 -0.18 -19.34
CA MET A 772 23.28 1.15 -19.30
C MET A 772 23.66 1.63 -20.71
N CYS A 773 23.54 2.94 -20.94
CA CYS A 773 23.96 3.63 -22.16
C CYS A 773 25.15 4.54 -21.83
N LEU A 774 26.36 4.06 -22.10
CA LEU A 774 27.62 4.79 -21.89
C LEU A 774 27.87 5.86 -22.96
N MET A 775 28.37 7.04 -22.59
CA MET A 775 28.71 8.11 -23.55
C MET A 775 29.74 7.64 -24.59
N SER A 776 30.82 6.99 -24.13
CA SER A 776 31.94 6.48 -24.93
C SER A 776 31.52 5.58 -26.11
N GLN A 777 30.39 4.87 -25.98
CA GLN A 777 29.89 3.92 -26.98
C GLN A 777 28.69 4.46 -27.75
N HIS A 778 27.81 5.24 -27.10
CA HIS A 778 26.48 5.57 -27.62
C HIS A 778 26.29 7.03 -28.04
N LEU A 779 27.30 7.91 -27.90
CA LEU A 779 27.19 9.34 -28.23
C LEU A 779 26.55 9.61 -29.60
N GLN A 780 26.88 8.82 -30.64
CA GLN A 780 26.31 9.01 -31.98
C GLN A 780 24.82 8.66 -32.06
N VAL A 781 24.39 7.58 -31.42
CA VAL A 781 22.98 7.15 -31.41
C VAL A 781 22.14 7.99 -30.46
N LEU A 782 22.68 8.42 -29.32
CA LEU A 782 22.03 9.35 -28.39
C LEU A 782 21.88 10.77 -28.98
N ASN A 783 22.68 11.15 -29.99
CA ASN A 783 22.47 12.34 -30.81
C ASN A 783 21.53 12.11 -32.02
N SER A 784 20.98 10.90 -32.22
CA SER A 784 20.18 10.58 -33.40
C SER A 784 19.02 9.60 -33.10
N THR A 785 19.21 8.29 -33.31
CA THR A 785 18.15 7.26 -33.23
C THR A 785 17.63 6.98 -31.82
N SER A 786 18.42 7.34 -30.79
CA SER A 786 18.16 7.14 -29.37
C SER A 786 18.17 8.47 -28.59
N SER A 787 17.71 9.58 -29.19
CA SER A 787 17.70 10.87 -28.50
C SER A 787 16.90 10.84 -27.19
N ARG A 788 17.22 11.75 -26.25
CA ARG A 788 16.51 11.88 -24.96
C ARG A 788 15.00 11.95 -25.16
N GLU A 789 14.54 12.72 -26.16
CA GLU A 789 13.13 12.88 -26.52
C GLU A 789 12.53 11.58 -27.06
N THR A 790 13.32 10.82 -27.84
CA THR A 790 12.90 9.53 -28.41
C THR A 790 12.76 8.46 -27.32
N LEU A 791 13.74 8.36 -26.42
CA LEU A 791 13.69 7.44 -25.28
C LEU A 791 12.56 7.82 -24.31
N GLN A 792 12.37 9.12 -24.04
CA GLN A 792 11.23 9.61 -23.25
C GLN A 792 9.89 9.28 -23.91
N ALA A 793 9.74 9.50 -25.22
CA ALA A 793 8.50 9.19 -25.94
C ALA A 793 8.17 7.68 -25.91
N LEU A 794 9.18 6.81 -25.94
CA LEU A 794 8.99 5.35 -25.80
C LEU A 794 8.69 4.93 -24.34
N HIS A 795 9.21 5.67 -23.36
CA HIS A 795 8.85 5.52 -21.95
C HIS A 795 7.39 5.91 -21.69
N ASP A 796 6.96 7.07 -22.19
CA ASP A 796 5.59 7.58 -22.02
C ASP A 796 4.55 6.66 -22.71
N GLN A 797 4.94 5.98 -23.79
CA GLN A 797 4.14 4.93 -24.44
C GLN A 797 4.16 3.58 -23.69
N GLY A 798 4.96 3.46 -22.63
CA GLY A 798 5.12 2.24 -21.83
C GLY A 798 5.94 1.13 -22.50
N LEU A 799 6.54 1.39 -23.66
CA LEU A 799 7.29 0.42 -24.46
C LEU A 799 8.65 0.06 -23.84
N LEU A 800 9.24 1.01 -23.11
CA LEU A 800 10.44 0.80 -22.29
C LEU A 800 10.32 1.55 -20.94
N ARG A 801 11.32 1.40 -20.07
CA ARG A 801 11.62 2.32 -18.97
C ARG A 801 12.88 3.06 -19.33
N PHE A 802 12.85 4.38 -19.21
CA PHE A 802 13.99 5.26 -19.42
C PHE A 802 14.31 5.90 -18.08
N ASN A 803 15.59 5.90 -17.70
CA ASN A 803 16.07 6.65 -16.55
C ASN A 803 17.30 7.45 -16.97
N LEU A 804 17.25 8.76 -16.80
CA LEU A 804 18.35 9.67 -17.10
C LEU A 804 19.25 9.78 -15.87
N LEU A 805 20.55 9.69 -16.06
CA LEU A 805 21.53 9.73 -14.98
C LEU A 805 22.33 11.02 -15.03
N GLU A 806 22.75 11.43 -16.23
CA GLU A 806 23.48 12.67 -16.49
C GLU A 806 22.66 13.66 -17.33
N GLU A 807 22.72 14.95 -17.01
CA GLU A 807 22.03 15.99 -17.79
C GLU A 807 22.85 16.47 -18.98
N ILE A 808 24.19 16.39 -18.90
CA ILE A 808 25.12 16.92 -19.89
C ILE A 808 25.60 15.78 -20.80
N LEU A 809 25.51 15.99 -22.11
CA LEU A 809 25.87 15.00 -23.13
C LEU A 809 27.33 15.22 -23.61
N GLU A 810 28.28 15.19 -22.68
CA GLU A 810 29.71 15.39 -22.93
C GLU A 810 30.54 14.13 -22.66
N GLN A 811 31.69 14.01 -23.31
CA GLN A 811 32.56 12.85 -23.16
C GLN A 811 33.67 13.13 -22.14
N GLY A 812 33.54 12.55 -20.94
CA GLY A 812 34.56 12.57 -19.90
C GLY A 812 35.73 11.61 -20.16
N GLU A 813 36.76 11.71 -19.32
CA GLU A 813 37.92 10.79 -19.33
C GLU A 813 37.60 9.43 -18.68
N TYR A 814 36.63 9.40 -17.77
CA TYR A 814 36.10 8.18 -17.14
C TYR A 814 34.86 7.66 -17.90
N GLU A 815 34.69 6.33 -17.98
CA GLU A 815 33.59 5.70 -18.74
C GLU A 815 32.35 5.54 -17.85
N GLU A 816 31.40 6.47 -17.99
CA GLU A 816 30.20 6.57 -17.14
C GLU A 816 28.86 6.34 -17.90
N PRO A 817 27.81 5.88 -17.20
CA PRO A 817 26.48 5.68 -17.77
C PRO A 817 25.67 6.99 -17.80
N TYR A 818 25.32 7.46 -19.01
CA TYR A 818 24.50 8.67 -19.19
C TYR A 818 23.02 8.44 -18.91
N CYS A 819 22.51 7.27 -19.30
CA CYS A 819 21.14 6.85 -19.06
C CYS A 819 21.05 5.33 -19.00
N SER A 820 19.89 4.81 -18.63
CA SER A 820 19.57 3.39 -18.73
C SER A 820 18.23 3.19 -19.43
N VAL A 821 18.11 2.05 -20.12
CA VAL A 821 16.87 1.61 -20.77
C VAL A 821 16.52 0.20 -20.35
N ALA A 822 15.25 -0.06 -20.04
CA ALA A 822 14.77 -1.35 -19.55
C ALA A 822 13.42 -1.76 -20.14
N CYS A 823 13.11 -3.05 -20.08
CA CYS A 823 11.86 -3.62 -20.58
C CYS A 823 11.19 -4.50 -19.53
N ALA A 824 9.86 -4.39 -19.45
CA ALA A 824 9.03 -5.24 -18.60
C ALA A 824 8.59 -6.52 -19.32
N GLY A 825 8.52 -7.63 -18.57
CA GLY A 825 8.04 -8.93 -19.05
C GLY A 825 7.38 -9.75 -17.95
N SER A 826 6.58 -10.75 -18.34
CA SER A 826 6.04 -11.76 -17.43
C SER A 826 7.11 -12.75 -16.94
N SER A 827 8.23 -12.85 -17.65
CA SER A 827 9.43 -13.64 -17.32
C SER A 827 10.71 -12.87 -17.66
N PRO A 828 11.88 -13.22 -17.07
CA PRO A 828 13.16 -12.61 -17.43
C PRO A 828 13.46 -12.78 -18.92
N ALA A 829 13.20 -13.95 -19.48
CA ALA A 829 13.41 -14.25 -20.90
C ALA A 829 12.58 -13.36 -21.84
N GLU A 830 11.32 -13.04 -21.49
CA GLU A 830 10.49 -12.12 -22.28
C GLU A 830 11.00 -10.68 -22.21
N ALA A 831 11.32 -10.20 -21.01
CA ALA A 831 11.90 -8.87 -20.79
C ALA A 831 13.22 -8.70 -21.55
N ARG A 832 14.10 -9.69 -21.46
CA ARG A 832 15.39 -9.79 -22.14
C ARG A 832 15.26 -9.74 -23.67
N LEU A 833 14.34 -10.51 -24.25
CA LEU A 833 14.12 -10.54 -25.70
C LEU A 833 13.53 -9.23 -26.22
N ARG A 834 12.63 -8.59 -25.47
CA ARG A 834 12.11 -7.25 -25.80
C ARG A 834 13.22 -6.20 -25.79
N LEU A 835 14.02 -6.18 -24.73
CA LEU A 835 15.11 -5.23 -24.58
C LEU A 835 16.12 -5.37 -25.72
N LEU A 836 16.57 -6.60 -26.02
CA LEU A 836 17.53 -6.84 -27.10
C LEU A 836 16.99 -6.35 -28.46
N GLY A 837 15.73 -6.65 -28.78
CA GLY A 837 15.10 -6.18 -30.02
C GLY A 837 14.97 -4.65 -30.10
N LEU A 838 14.67 -3.99 -28.99
CA LEU A 838 14.65 -2.52 -28.91
C LEU A 838 16.04 -1.91 -29.02
N CYS A 839 17.04 -2.42 -28.29
CA CYS A 839 18.43 -1.96 -28.39
C CYS A 839 18.98 -2.11 -29.81
N GLN A 840 18.62 -3.18 -30.54
CA GLN A 840 18.99 -3.37 -31.94
C GLN A 840 18.30 -2.37 -32.88
N GLY A 841 17.00 -2.10 -32.68
CA GLY A 841 16.28 -1.09 -33.45
C GLY A 841 16.72 0.35 -33.18
N LEU A 842 17.19 0.63 -31.96
CA LEU A 842 17.67 1.93 -31.50
C LEU A 842 19.15 2.21 -31.81
N GLY A 843 19.93 1.17 -32.12
CA GLY A 843 21.38 1.25 -32.35
C GLY A 843 22.23 1.23 -31.08
N ILE A 844 21.64 0.84 -29.94
CA ILE A 844 22.33 0.66 -28.65
C ILE A 844 23.13 -0.66 -28.66
N ASP A 845 22.63 -1.70 -29.33
CA ASP A 845 23.40 -2.94 -29.53
C ASP A 845 24.45 -2.74 -30.62
N GLY A 846 25.73 -3.02 -30.32
CA GLY A 846 26.84 -2.77 -31.24
C GLY A 846 28.08 -3.65 -30.98
N PRO A 847 29.05 -3.68 -31.90
CA PRO A 847 30.21 -4.58 -31.82
C PRO A 847 31.14 -4.31 -30.63
N HIS A 848 31.13 -3.09 -30.08
CA HIS A 848 31.91 -2.70 -28.91
C HIS A 848 31.08 -2.60 -27.62
N TYR A 849 29.75 -2.75 -27.74
CA TYR A 849 28.80 -2.81 -26.64
C TYR A 849 27.74 -3.91 -26.92
N PRO A 850 28.13 -5.20 -26.87
CA PRO A 850 27.25 -6.31 -27.27
C PRO A 850 26.19 -6.57 -26.20
N VAL A 851 24.99 -6.00 -26.37
CA VAL A 851 23.87 -6.09 -25.42
C VAL A 851 23.50 -7.56 -25.16
N ALA A 852 23.51 -8.39 -26.20
CA ALA A 852 23.25 -9.83 -26.08
C ALA A 852 24.21 -10.56 -25.12
N HIS A 853 25.47 -10.09 -24.98
CA HIS A 853 26.43 -10.67 -24.03
C HIS A 853 26.09 -10.26 -22.59
N PHE A 854 25.91 -8.97 -22.32
CA PHE A 854 25.59 -8.48 -20.97
C PHE A 854 24.31 -9.12 -20.44
N LEU A 855 23.29 -9.25 -21.29
CA LEU A 855 22.01 -9.88 -20.96
C LEU A 855 22.07 -11.41 -20.84
N SER A 856 23.13 -12.06 -21.29
CA SER A 856 23.22 -13.54 -21.30
C SER A 856 23.34 -14.18 -19.91
N HIS A 857 23.58 -13.36 -18.88
CA HIS A 857 23.71 -13.78 -17.48
C HIS A 857 22.34 -13.97 -16.79
N PHE A 858 21.29 -13.25 -17.24
CA PHE A 858 19.92 -13.37 -16.71
C PHE A 858 19.16 -14.45 -17.47
N LYS A 859 19.27 -15.73 -17.04
CA LYS A 859 18.77 -16.88 -17.84
C LYS A 859 17.33 -17.27 -17.56
#